data_AF-A0A180EPG5-F1
#
_entry.id   AF-A0A180EPG5-F1
#
_cell.length_a   1.000
_cell.length_b   1.000
_cell.length_c   1.000
_cell.angle_alpha   90.00
_cell.angle_beta   90.00
_cell.angle_gamma   90.00
#
_symmetry.space_group_name_H-M   'P 1'
#
loop_
_entity.id
_entity.type
_entity.pdbx_description
1 polymer ?
#
loop_
_entity_poly.entity_id
_entity_poly.type
_entity_poly.pdbx_seq_one_letter_code
_entity_poly.pdbx_strand_id
1 'polypeptide(L)'
;MLFEQHNPEYYAKQAADWEAIATGECSDANAIWNYYKAAHYANRFAEGTYDLPDILAMAEERLEANSFELNYLRFADAKDPTLRHAHLVRANAADPNRLEAATALSAYYTIIGQWARRDQTLIDMHRRRAIPEGVMEYNYNQLMSVGQNGVLLTYGDADTYPSWLLQSAYRVRPDVHVINYNLLVNFPAYREVVVDRLGIKLPKGREPDTDPFALLARQANDVYVATTARETLPADRAKDFYLTGLTLRISEKPLDNLDRIAQLYRHTWRLEQLRFPFAEGPRQRVADQLNQNYLPALLTLYEAEPKLADLKDLISGIADRAGVSETVNKIIAPEAALPALAGADVDLRAKDIAKGFSYVPSGNYTDVRDKSTTSINGFYAGETNVTNAEYQSFLEDLLRQRDFDLLSRVEVARPNLDTLKKALLETADAESYVNMIMGVDPRYAAHPVVNISYEAAELYAIWLAQVYNSDPKRPDGRNVRFRLFEATEYAYAAQGGREYAPYPWGGPYYRNSKGCILGNLNMLHPVSLEETKIFREKISVSTYLSPRKRAEILERTNVECEYDDDGGFLTVQADAYYPNDYGLYNMAGNAATMVHPEGTAAGGSYLDPAERIKVGSTQQLALPHPGVGFRLIMMYVD
;
A
#
# COMPACT_ATOMS: atom_id res chain seq x y z
N MET A 1 17.80 -1.01 15.80
CA MET A 1 17.73 -0.66 14.36
C MET A 1 18.84 -1.29 13.52
N LEU A 2 20.14 -1.27 13.89
CA LEU A 2 21.18 -2.05 13.16
C LEU A 2 21.58 -3.38 13.84
N PHE A 3 21.67 -3.40 15.17
CA PHE A 3 22.17 -4.58 15.90
C PHE A 3 21.06 -5.42 16.53
N GLU A 4 20.05 -4.75 17.08
CA GLU A 4 18.92 -5.38 17.77
C GLU A 4 17.63 -4.60 17.50
N GLN A 5 16.52 -5.33 17.53
CA GLN A 5 15.16 -4.80 17.51
C GLN A 5 14.40 -5.33 18.73
N HIS A 6 13.76 -4.41 19.45
CA HIS A 6 13.00 -4.68 20.67
C HIS A 6 11.55 -4.21 20.49
N ASN A 7 10.63 -4.74 21.29
CA ASN A 7 9.23 -4.30 21.28
C ASN A 7 9.06 -2.96 22.02
N PRO A 8 7.95 -2.22 21.81
CA PRO A 8 7.70 -0.94 22.49
C PRO A 8 7.83 -1.01 24.03
N GLU A 9 7.33 -2.08 24.63
CA GLU A 9 7.38 -2.32 26.09
C GLU A 9 8.80 -2.33 26.65
N TYR A 10 9.76 -2.89 25.91
CA TYR A 10 11.16 -2.86 26.30
C TYR A 10 11.67 -1.42 26.46
N TYR A 11 11.35 -0.54 25.50
CA TYR A 11 11.80 0.85 25.54
C TYR A 11 11.16 1.63 26.69
N ALA A 12 9.85 1.43 26.91
CA ALA A 12 9.14 2.03 28.05
C ALA A 12 9.73 1.58 29.39
N LYS A 13 9.98 0.27 29.55
CA LYS A 13 10.60 -0.28 30.76
C LYS A 13 12.02 0.26 30.97
N GLN A 14 12.85 0.31 29.92
CA GLN A 14 14.19 0.86 30.02
C GLN A 14 14.18 2.33 30.45
N ALA A 15 13.27 3.14 29.92
CA ALA A 15 13.17 4.54 30.28
C ALA A 15 12.85 4.73 31.77
N ALA A 16 11.84 4.00 32.28
CA ALA A 16 11.47 4.03 33.69
C ALA A 16 12.59 3.50 34.62
N ASP A 17 13.24 2.39 34.25
CA ASP A 17 14.32 1.80 35.05
C ASP A 17 15.51 2.77 35.15
N TRP A 18 15.90 3.41 34.04
CA TRP A 18 17.01 4.37 34.02
C TRP A 18 16.67 5.71 34.67
N GLU A 19 15.42 6.17 34.57
CA GLU A 19 14.94 7.36 35.28
C GLU A 19 15.13 7.20 36.79
N ALA A 20 14.70 6.07 37.34
CA ALA A 20 14.81 5.79 38.78
C ALA A 20 16.27 5.81 39.26
N ILE A 21 17.21 5.30 38.46
CA ILE A 21 18.64 5.30 38.79
C ILE A 21 19.23 6.71 38.62
N ALA A 22 18.94 7.39 37.50
CA ALA A 22 19.52 8.68 37.17
C ALA A 22 19.05 9.82 38.09
N THR A 23 17.86 9.71 38.66
CA THR A 23 17.31 10.69 39.60
C THR A 23 17.55 10.34 41.07
N GLY A 24 17.94 9.09 41.36
CA GLY A 24 18.18 8.59 42.72
C GLY A 24 19.60 8.82 43.24
N GLU A 25 19.88 8.27 44.43
CA GLU A 25 21.16 8.43 45.15
C GLU A 25 22.35 7.71 44.48
N CYS A 26 22.09 6.71 43.62
CA CYS A 26 23.09 5.95 42.89
C CYS A 26 23.37 6.51 41.48
N SER A 27 22.96 7.75 41.20
CA SER A 27 23.14 8.37 39.89
C SER A 27 24.61 8.59 39.54
N ASP A 28 24.99 8.21 38.32
CA ASP A 28 26.30 8.48 37.73
C ASP A 28 26.16 8.95 36.27
N ALA A 29 27.29 9.24 35.63
CA ALA A 29 27.30 9.71 34.24
C ALA A 29 26.64 8.72 33.27
N ASN A 30 26.84 7.43 33.48
CA ASN A 30 26.29 6.38 32.64
C ASN A 30 24.78 6.25 32.84
N ALA A 31 24.27 6.38 34.07
CA ALA A 31 22.85 6.36 34.37
C ALA A 31 22.11 7.51 33.68
N ILE A 32 22.63 8.74 33.79
CA ILE A 32 22.05 9.93 33.16
C ILE A 32 22.03 9.78 31.63
N TRP A 33 23.13 9.29 31.05
CA TRP A 33 23.22 9.07 29.62
C TRP A 33 22.27 7.97 29.12
N ASN A 34 22.14 6.86 29.86
CA ASN A 34 21.19 5.80 29.51
C ASN A 34 19.74 6.25 29.69
N TYR A 35 19.45 7.06 30.71
CA TYR A 35 18.12 7.63 30.90
C TYR A 35 17.71 8.48 29.69
N TYR A 36 18.53 9.46 29.28
CA TYR A 36 18.21 10.28 28.10
C TYR A 36 17.97 9.41 26.86
N LYS A 37 18.83 8.42 26.61
CA LYS A 37 18.69 7.54 25.44
C LYS A 37 17.43 6.68 25.51
N ALA A 38 17.15 6.10 26.66
CA ALA A 38 15.98 5.26 26.86
C ALA A 38 14.69 6.08 26.74
N ALA A 39 14.64 7.27 27.34
CA ALA A 39 13.56 8.24 27.19
C ALA A 39 13.35 8.64 25.72
N HIS A 40 14.42 8.96 25.00
CA HIS A 40 14.33 9.30 23.58
C HIS A 40 13.80 8.13 22.73
N TYR A 41 14.21 6.89 23.02
CA TYR A 41 13.67 5.71 22.35
C TYR A 41 12.22 5.40 22.76
N ALA A 42 11.85 5.61 24.03
CA ALA A 42 10.49 5.44 24.50
C ALA A 42 9.54 6.46 23.85
N ASN A 43 9.94 7.71 23.72
CA ASN A 43 9.16 8.73 23.01
C ASN A 43 8.97 8.40 21.52
N ARG A 44 9.95 7.71 20.91
CA ARG A 44 9.94 7.40 19.47
C ARG A 44 9.24 6.10 19.12
N PHE A 45 9.41 5.06 19.93
CA PHE A 45 8.99 3.69 19.63
C PHE A 45 7.98 3.12 20.62
N ALA A 46 7.61 3.89 21.64
CA ALA A 46 6.53 3.60 22.57
C ALA A 46 5.68 4.86 22.78
N GLU A 47 4.73 4.83 23.71
CA GLU A 47 3.88 5.97 24.05
C GLU A 47 4.52 6.87 25.12
N GLY A 48 5.84 7.01 25.10
CA GLY A 48 6.58 7.83 26.06
C GLY A 48 6.35 9.34 25.86
N THR A 49 6.28 10.09 26.96
CA THR A 49 6.15 11.56 26.96
C THR A 49 7.24 12.25 27.78
N TYR A 50 8.45 11.69 27.78
CA TYR A 50 9.58 12.20 28.56
C TYR A 50 10.09 13.55 28.03
N ASP A 51 10.41 14.48 28.93
CA ASP A 51 10.97 15.80 28.58
C ASP A 51 12.48 15.70 28.36
N LEU A 52 12.90 15.55 27.11
CA LEU A 52 14.31 15.42 26.75
C LEU A 52 15.14 16.68 27.07
N PRO A 53 14.66 17.92 26.78
CA PRO A 53 15.31 19.14 27.25
C PRO A 53 15.61 19.16 28.75
N ASP A 54 14.66 18.77 29.59
CA ASP A 54 14.87 18.75 31.05
C ASP A 54 15.91 17.71 31.47
N ILE A 55 15.92 16.53 30.84
CA ILE A 55 16.94 15.50 31.09
C ILE A 55 18.33 15.99 30.66
N LEU A 56 18.41 16.72 29.54
CA LEU A 56 19.67 17.33 29.10
C LEU A 56 20.15 18.42 30.05
N ALA A 57 19.25 19.29 30.54
CA ALA A 57 19.59 20.30 31.53
C ALA A 57 20.15 19.68 32.81
N MET A 58 19.53 18.61 33.31
CA MET A 58 20.06 17.82 34.42
C MET A 58 21.45 17.26 34.12
N ALA A 59 21.69 16.77 32.90
CA ALA A 59 23.00 16.28 32.48
C ALA A 59 24.05 17.41 32.42
N GLU A 60 23.68 18.61 31.98
CA GLU A 60 24.58 19.76 31.93
C GLU A 60 25.03 20.24 33.32
N GLU A 61 24.16 20.10 34.33
CA GLU A 61 24.48 20.43 35.71
C GLU A 61 25.39 19.40 36.39
N ARG A 62 25.24 18.12 36.03
CA ARG A 62 25.84 17.00 36.78
C ARG A 62 27.04 16.35 36.09
N LEU A 63 27.21 16.53 34.78
CA LEU A 63 28.27 15.88 34.01
C LEU A 63 29.41 16.84 33.67
N GLU A 64 30.63 16.32 33.56
CA GLU A 64 31.77 17.13 33.11
C GLU A 64 31.56 17.63 31.67
N ALA A 65 31.86 18.91 31.44
CA ALA A 65 31.67 19.58 30.14
C ALA A 65 32.30 18.86 28.94
N ASN A 66 33.45 18.20 29.16
CA ASN A 66 34.24 17.50 28.15
C ASN A 66 34.05 15.97 28.20
N SER A 67 33.11 15.45 29.00
CA SER A 67 32.80 14.02 29.04
C SER A 67 32.24 13.52 27.71
N PHE A 68 32.40 12.23 27.44
CA PHE A 68 31.76 11.56 26.30
C PHE A 68 30.24 11.71 26.39
N GLU A 69 29.68 11.43 27.56
CA GLU A 69 28.25 11.40 27.84
C GLU A 69 27.61 12.73 27.46
N LEU A 70 28.08 13.83 28.04
CA LEU A 70 27.44 15.12 27.83
C LEU A 70 27.58 15.60 26.38
N ASN A 71 28.74 15.41 25.76
CA ASN A 71 28.91 15.76 24.35
C ASN A 71 28.05 14.87 23.44
N TYR A 72 27.85 13.59 23.77
CA TYR A 72 26.95 12.73 23.02
C TYR A 72 25.48 13.13 23.19
N LEU A 73 25.04 13.50 24.40
CA LEU A 73 23.68 13.99 24.64
C LEU A 73 23.40 15.31 23.89
N ARG A 74 24.35 16.25 23.91
CA ARG A 74 24.29 17.48 23.11
C ARG A 74 24.24 17.20 21.61
N PHE A 75 24.98 16.19 21.13
CA PHE A 75 24.87 15.71 19.76
C PHE A 75 23.45 15.17 19.47
N ALA A 76 22.89 14.38 20.38
CA ALA A 76 21.57 13.79 20.18
C ALA A 76 20.48 14.87 20.07
N ASP A 77 20.55 15.89 20.93
CA ASP A 77 19.58 17.00 21.04
C ASP A 77 19.73 18.08 19.94
N ALA A 78 20.96 18.39 19.53
CA ALA A 78 21.24 19.52 18.65
C ALA A 78 20.50 19.46 17.31
N LYS A 79 19.75 20.52 17.01
CA LYS A 79 19.00 20.71 15.74
C LYS A 79 19.86 21.28 14.61
N ASP A 80 20.85 22.13 14.94
CA ASP A 80 21.79 22.68 13.96
C ASP A 80 22.83 21.61 13.56
N PRO A 81 22.90 21.20 12.28
CA PRO A 81 23.85 20.19 11.83
C PRO A 81 25.32 20.52 12.12
N THR A 82 25.70 21.80 12.11
CA THR A 82 27.08 22.26 12.35
C THR A 82 27.47 22.02 13.80
N LEU A 83 26.60 22.43 14.72
CA LEU A 83 26.80 22.23 16.15
C LEU A 83 26.69 20.75 16.52
N ARG A 84 25.72 20.05 15.93
CA ARG A 84 25.49 18.62 16.11
C ARG A 84 26.75 17.81 15.84
N HIS A 85 27.39 17.98 14.68
CA HIS A 85 28.60 17.23 14.34
C HIS A 85 29.80 17.63 15.20
N ALA A 86 29.91 18.90 15.61
CA ALA A 86 30.98 19.34 16.50
C ALA A 86 30.91 18.63 17.86
N HIS A 87 29.70 18.47 18.43
CA HIS A 87 29.49 17.70 19.65
C HIS A 87 29.86 16.22 19.50
N LEU A 88 29.48 15.60 18.38
CA LEU A 88 29.82 14.20 18.09
C LEU A 88 31.33 13.97 18.04
N VAL A 89 32.08 14.85 17.37
CA VAL A 89 33.54 14.77 17.28
C VAL A 89 34.18 14.95 18.66
N ARG A 90 33.68 15.88 19.48
CA ARG A 90 34.15 16.07 20.87
C ARG A 90 33.87 14.85 21.75
N ALA A 91 32.68 14.25 21.63
CA ALA A 91 32.35 13.02 22.35
C ALA A 91 33.36 11.91 22.03
N ASN A 92 33.58 11.64 20.74
CA ASN A 92 34.55 10.63 20.32
C ASN A 92 36.00 10.96 20.71
N ALA A 93 36.38 12.23 20.78
CA ALA A 93 37.69 12.63 21.26
C ALA A 93 37.87 12.40 22.77
N ALA A 94 36.80 12.55 23.55
CA ALA A 94 36.80 12.30 24.98
C ALA A 94 36.94 10.81 25.32
N ASP A 95 36.25 9.93 24.57
CA ASP A 95 36.43 8.48 24.67
C ASP A 95 36.28 7.79 23.30
N PRO A 96 37.39 7.54 22.58
CA PRO A 96 37.38 6.85 21.28
C PRO A 96 37.00 5.37 21.35
N ASN A 97 36.92 4.79 22.55
CA ASN A 97 36.59 3.38 22.71
C ASN A 97 35.08 3.10 22.73
N ARG A 98 34.27 4.14 22.92
CA ARG A 98 32.80 4.09 22.94
C ARG A 98 32.24 3.95 21.53
N LEU A 99 31.62 2.80 21.28
CA LEU A 99 31.03 2.47 19.97
C LEU A 99 29.77 3.27 19.65
N GLU A 100 29.18 3.93 20.63
CA GLU A 100 27.87 4.55 20.48
C GLU A 100 27.88 5.75 19.53
N ALA A 101 29.05 6.37 19.32
CA ALA A 101 29.24 7.40 18.32
C ALA A 101 29.55 6.84 16.91
N ALA A 102 29.89 5.55 16.76
CA ALA A 102 30.49 5.03 15.54
C ALA A 102 29.57 5.10 14.31
N THR A 103 28.28 4.82 14.46
CA THR A 103 27.29 4.92 13.37
C THR A 103 27.12 6.36 12.91
N ALA A 104 26.95 7.29 13.85
CA ALA A 104 26.82 8.72 13.55
C ALA A 104 28.11 9.31 12.94
N LEU A 105 29.28 8.87 13.40
CA LEU A 105 30.57 9.28 12.83
C LEU A 105 30.73 8.75 11.40
N SER A 106 30.28 7.52 11.14
CA SER A 106 30.30 6.95 9.79
C SER A 106 29.45 7.77 8.83
N ALA A 107 28.25 8.20 9.25
CA ALA A 107 27.42 9.13 8.48
C ALA A 107 28.10 10.49 8.28
N TYR A 108 28.64 11.09 9.35
CA TYR A 108 29.33 12.38 9.27
C TYR A 108 30.52 12.35 8.31
N TYR A 109 31.42 11.37 8.46
CA TYR A 109 32.57 11.20 7.57
C TYR A 109 32.15 10.92 6.12
N THR A 110 30.99 10.29 5.90
CA THR A 110 30.42 10.13 4.57
C THR A 110 29.98 11.48 3.99
N ILE A 111 29.26 12.30 4.77
CA ILE A 111 28.76 13.62 4.36
C ILE A 111 29.91 14.54 3.91
N ILE A 112 31.05 14.51 4.61
CA ILE A 112 32.20 15.37 4.32
C ILE A 112 33.28 14.69 3.45
N GLY A 113 33.00 13.52 2.86
CA GLY A 113 33.91 12.84 1.94
C GLY A 113 35.17 12.23 2.58
N GLN A 114 35.20 12.02 3.90
CA GLN A 114 36.31 11.39 4.62
C GLN A 114 36.20 9.85 4.63
N TRP A 115 36.25 9.24 3.44
CA TRP A 115 35.99 7.81 3.22
C TRP A 115 36.87 6.86 4.03
N ALA A 116 38.17 7.14 4.13
CA ALA A 116 39.09 6.30 4.89
C ALA A 116 38.74 6.26 6.39
N ARG A 117 38.26 7.39 6.94
CA ARG A 117 37.81 7.46 8.34
C ARG A 117 36.47 6.77 8.55
N ARG A 118 35.53 6.93 7.61
CA ARG A 118 34.29 6.15 7.58
C ARG A 118 34.60 4.65 7.60
N ASP A 119 35.44 4.18 6.68
CA ASP A 119 35.76 2.75 6.53
C ASP A 119 36.41 2.19 7.80
N GLN A 120 37.41 2.90 8.34
CA GLN A 120 38.06 2.51 9.57
C GLN A 120 37.07 2.45 10.75
N THR A 121 36.15 3.42 10.83
CA THR A 121 35.12 3.47 11.89
C THR A 121 34.17 2.28 11.80
N LEU A 122 33.72 1.91 10.59
CA LEU A 122 32.86 0.74 10.38
C LEU A 122 33.60 -0.58 10.69
N ILE A 123 34.86 -0.69 10.29
CA ILE A 123 35.71 -1.87 10.57
C ILE A 123 35.88 -2.04 12.08
N ASP A 124 36.24 -0.98 12.80
CA ASP A 124 36.45 -1.03 14.24
C ASP A 124 35.15 -1.30 15.00
N MET A 125 34.03 -0.72 14.55
CA MET A 125 32.71 -1.02 15.07
C MET A 125 32.39 -2.50 14.92
N HIS A 126 32.53 -3.06 13.71
CA HIS A 126 32.20 -4.46 13.44
C HIS A 126 33.11 -5.42 14.22
N ARG A 127 34.41 -5.10 14.36
CA ARG A 127 35.34 -5.91 15.14
C ARG A 127 34.96 -6.00 16.62
N ARG A 128 34.46 -4.91 17.21
CA ARG A 128 34.14 -4.82 18.64
C ARG A 128 32.70 -5.25 18.94
N ARG A 129 31.78 -4.98 18.02
CA ARG A 129 30.39 -5.46 18.05
C ARG A 129 29.99 -5.86 16.63
N ALA A 130 30.05 -7.16 16.35
CA ALA A 130 29.69 -7.68 15.04
C ALA A 130 28.26 -7.27 14.66
N ILE A 131 28.11 -6.75 13.44
CA ILE A 131 26.80 -6.58 12.79
C ILE A 131 26.19 -7.98 12.66
N PRO A 132 24.88 -8.17 12.92
CA PRO A 132 24.26 -9.48 12.79
C PRO A 132 24.54 -10.09 11.42
N GLU A 133 24.95 -11.35 11.39
CA GLU A 133 25.39 -12.02 10.16
C GLU A 133 24.31 -12.01 9.08
N GLY A 134 23.03 -12.20 9.44
CA GLY A 134 21.92 -12.13 8.48
C GLY A 134 21.76 -10.74 7.84
N VAL A 135 22.16 -9.67 8.53
CA VAL A 135 22.20 -8.32 7.96
C VAL A 135 23.38 -8.19 6.98
N MET A 136 24.53 -8.78 7.30
CA MET A 136 25.68 -8.83 6.37
C MET A 136 25.33 -9.62 5.10
N GLU A 137 24.69 -10.78 5.24
CA GLU A 137 24.29 -11.63 4.11
C GLU A 137 23.21 -10.97 3.24
N TYR A 138 22.23 -10.28 3.84
CA TYR A 138 21.27 -9.44 3.10
C TYR A 138 22.01 -8.41 2.21
N ASN A 139 22.96 -7.69 2.79
CA ASN A 139 23.70 -6.64 2.08
C ASN A 139 24.65 -7.21 1.02
N TYR A 140 25.21 -8.39 1.24
CA TYR A 140 25.97 -9.11 0.21
C TYR A 140 25.08 -9.40 -1.01
N ASN A 141 23.91 -9.99 -0.78
CA ASN A 141 22.96 -10.31 -1.84
C ASN A 141 22.41 -9.05 -2.53
N GLN A 142 22.23 -7.95 -1.79
CA GLN A 142 21.85 -6.64 -2.34
C GLN A 142 22.92 -6.11 -3.29
N LEU A 143 24.20 -6.13 -2.89
CA LEU A 143 25.30 -5.72 -3.76
C LEU A 143 25.38 -6.62 -5.01
N MET A 144 25.11 -7.91 -4.88
CA MET A 144 25.09 -8.84 -6.02
C MET A 144 23.93 -8.62 -6.98
N SER A 145 22.84 -8.00 -6.53
CA SER A 145 21.71 -7.62 -7.41
C SER A 145 22.06 -6.47 -8.36
N VAL A 146 23.09 -5.66 -8.06
CA VAL A 146 23.51 -4.50 -8.86
C VAL A 146 24.39 -4.91 -10.05
N GLY A 147 24.16 -4.32 -11.22
CA GLY A 147 25.01 -4.48 -12.40
C GLY A 147 26.45 -3.97 -12.20
N GLN A 148 27.35 -4.31 -13.12
CA GLN A 148 28.76 -3.90 -13.05
C GLN A 148 28.87 -2.36 -13.07
N ASN A 149 29.66 -1.78 -12.16
CA ASN A 149 29.82 -0.32 -11.99
C ASN A 149 28.51 0.45 -11.71
N GLY A 150 27.45 -0.23 -11.27
CA GLY A 150 26.15 0.40 -11.02
C GLY A 150 26.15 1.32 -9.80
N VAL A 151 25.22 2.27 -9.79
CA VAL A 151 24.94 3.13 -8.63
C VAL A 151 23.79 2.53 -7.84
N LEU A 152 24.02 2.21 -6.55
CA LEU A 152 23.00 1.69 -5.65
C LEU A 152 22.58 2.76 -4.66
N LEU A 153 21.30 3.13 -4.69
CA LEU A 153 20.66 4.01 -3.72
C LEU A 153 20.08 3.19 -2.57
N THR A 154 20.70 3.30 -1.40
CA THR A 154 20.25 2.68 -0.14
C THR A 154 19.51 3.70 0.72
N TYR A 155 18.75 3.26 1.72
CA TYR A 155 17.89 4.15 2.50
C TYR A 155 18.35 4.34 3.95
N GLY A 156 18.51 3.25 4.70
CA GLY A 156 18.72 3.27 6.15
C GLY A 156 20.11 2.80 6.58
N ASP A 157 20.32 2.70 7.89
CA ASP A 157 21.61 2.20 8.41
C ASP A 157 21.83 0.72 8.06
N ALA A 158 20.75 -0.06 8.02
CA ALA A 158 20.79 -1.52 7.92
C ALA A 158 21.01 -2.07 6.50
N ASP A 159 20.83 -1.25 5.46
CA ASP A 159 21.14 -1.56 4.06
C ASP A 159 22.33 -0.73 3.50
N THR A 160 22.77 0.30 4.23
CA THR A 160 23.88 1.19 3.83
C THR A 160 25.20 0.79 4.47
N TYR A 161 25.28 0.75 5.80
CA TYR A 161 26.55 0.57 6.51
C TYR A 161 27.15 -0.82 6.32
N PRO A 162 26.37 -1.92 6.35
CA PRO A 162 26.91 -3.23 6.06
C PRO A 162 27.38 -3.33 4.60
N SER A 163 26.69 -2.69 3.65
CA SER A 163 27.16 -2.59 2.26
C SER A 163 28.53 -1.90 2.15
N TRP A 164 28.73 -0.75 2.82
CA TRP A 164 30.04 -0.08 2.85
C TRP A 164 31.12 -0.90 3.58
N LEU A 165 30.75 -1.61 4.65
CA LEU A 165 31.67 -2.50 5.37
C LEU A 165 32.10 -3.69 4.49
N LEU A 166 31.17 -4.32 3.77
CA LEU A 166 31.44 -5.39 2.81
C LEU A 166 32.42 -4.94 1.72
N GLN A 167 32.26 -3.71 1.22
CA GLN A 167 33.16 -3.13 0.22
C GLN A 167 34.56 -2.82 0.79
N SER A 168 34.61 -2.18 1.96
CA SER A 168 35.86 -1.68 2.54
C SER A 168 36.70 -2.78 3.20
N ALA A 169 36.07 -3.64 4.00
CA ALA A 169 36.74 -4.68 4.77
C ALA A 169 36.92 -5.98 4.00
N TYR A 170 35.92 -6.36 3.20
CA TYR A 170 35.85 -7.68 2.54
C TYR A 170 36.02 -7.64 1.02
N ARG A 171 36.16 -6.44 0.43
CA ARG A 171 36.32 -6.23 -1.01
C ARG A 171 35.21 -6.85 -1.86
N VAL A 172 33.99 -6.91 -1.32
CA VAL A 172 32.80 -7.37 -2.04
C VAL A 172 32.29 -6.23 -2.92
N ARG A 173 32.17 -6.46 -4.23
CA ARG A 173 31.61 -5.50 -5.20
C ARG A 173 32.14 -4.06 -5.03
N PRO A 174 33.47 -3.84 -5.02
CA PRO A 174 34.04 -2.50 -4.89
C PRO A 174 33.74 -1.61 -6.10
N ASP A 175 33.27 -2.20 -7.21
CA ASP A 175 32.80 -1.51 -8.41
C ASP A 175 31.46 -0.80 -8.21
N VAL A 176 30.63 -1.24 -7.26
CA VAL A 176 29.30 -0.65 -7.03
C VAL A 176 29.42 0.67 -6.24
N HIS A 177 28.75 1.71 -6.72
CA HIS A 177 28.69 2.98 -6.01
C HIS A 177 27.49 3.00 -5.05
N VAL A 178 27.72 2.66 -3.78
CA VAL A 178 26.68 2.69 -2.74
C VAL A 178 26.51 4.11 -2.19
N ILE A 179 25.33 4.69 -2.40
CA ILE A 179 24.96 6.06 -2.03
C ILE A 179 23.71 6.01 -1.15
N ASN A 180 23.77 6.65 0.01
CA ASN A 180 22.58 6.73 0.88
C ASN A 180 21.65 7.85 0.39
N TYR A 181 20.42 7.50 0.05
CA TYR A 181 19.40 8.40 -0.46
C TYR A 181 19.03 9.51 0.54
N ASN A 182 18.83 9.17 1.82
CA ASN A 182 18.50 10.17 2.84
C ASN A 182 19.62 11.18 3.03
N LEU A 183 20.88 10.75 3.00
CA LEU A 183 22.00 11.68 3.04
C LEU A 183 22.01 12.57 1.79
N LEU A 184 21.73 11.99 0.62
CA LEU A 184 21.72 12.71 -0.66
C LEU A 184 20.63 13.80 -0.71
N VAL A 185 19.46 13.54 -0.14
CA VAL A 185 18.35 14.51 -0.07
C VAL A 185 18.60 15.60 0.98
N ASN A 186 19.20 15.26 2.12
CA ASN A 186 19.19 16.18 3.26
C ASN A 186 20.50 16.97 3.44
N PHE A 187 21.60 16.58 2.79
CA PHE A 187 22.92 17.18 3.03
C PHE A 187 23.57 17.70 1.74
N PRO A 188 23.55 19.02 1.48
CA PRO A 188 24.20 19.61 0.31
C PRO A 188 25.68 19.23 0.13
N ALA A 189 26.46 19.25 1.21
CA ALA A 189 27.86 18.83 1.19
C ALA A 189 28.05 17.38 0.68
N TYR A 190 27.11 16.50 1.01
CA TYR A 190 27.18 15.12 0.52
C TYR A 190 26.87 15.02 -0.98
N ARG A 191 25.98 15.87 -1.52
CA ARG A 191 25.72 15.92 -2.96
C ARG A 191 26.96 16.31 -3.74
N GLU A 192 27.70 17.31 -3.28
CA GLU A 192 28.97 17.74 -3.89
C GLU A 192 29.98 16.58 -3.92
N VAL A 193 30.15 15.93 -2.77
CA VAL A 193 31.01 14.75 -2.61
C VAL A 193 30.60 13.61 -3.57
N VAL A 194 29.31 13.39 -3.78
CA VAL A 194 28.78 12.39 -4.73
C VAL A 194 29.04 12.78 -6.17
N VAL A 195 28.81 14.05 -6.54
CA VAL A 195 29.08 14.58 -7.89
C VAL A 195 30.54 14.38 -8.26
N ASP A 196 31.45 14.76 -7.37
CA ASP A 196 32.89 14.61 -7.57
C ASP A 196 33.28 13.13 -7.70
N ARG A 197 32.73 12.27 -6.83
CA ARG A 197 33.04 10.84 -6.82
C ARG A 197 32.54 10.11 -8.06
N LEU A 198 31.37 10.48 -8.57
CA LEU A 198 30.80 9.90 -9.79
C LEU A 198 31.31 10.58 -11.06
N GLY A 199 32.06 11.67 -10.95
CA GLY A 199 32.54 12.45 -12.08
C GLY A 199 31.43 13.16 -12.87
N ILE A 200 30.32 13.49 -12.20
CA ILE A 200 29.15 14.12 -12.84
C ILE A 200 29.51 15.55 -13.29
N LYS A 201 29.41 15.83 -14.59
CA LYS A 201 29.68 17.18 -15.12
C LYS A 201 28.49 18.12 -14.94
N LEU A 202 28.60 19.07 -14.01
CA LEU A 202 27.61 20.13 -13.83
C LEU A 202 27.90 21.35 -14.74
N PRO A 203 26.86 22.04 -15.25
CA PRO A 203 27.04 23.33 -15.93
C PRO A 203 27.74 24.35 -15.04
N LYS A 204 28.59 25.20 -15.62
CA LYS A 204 29.38 26.17 -14.88
C LYS A 204 28.49 27.11 -14.04
N GLY A 205 28.79 27.22 -12.75
CA GLY A 205 28.05 28.06 -11.81
C GLY A 205 26.71 27.51 -11.35
N ARG A 206 26.40 26.24 -11.65
CA ARG A 206 25.23 25.56 -11.08
C ARG A 206 25.63 24.65 -9.93
N GLU A 207 24.81 24.66 -8.88
CA GLU A 207 24.86 23.71 -7.79
C GLU A 207 24.34 22.33 -8.23
N PRO A 208 24.71 21.23 -7.54
CA PRO A 208 24.10 19.93 -7.71
C PRO A 208 22.57 20.00 -7.62
N ASP A 209 21.88 19.25 -8.47
CA ASP A 209 20.41 19.19 -8.45
C ASP A 209 19.92 18.74 -7.06
N THR A 210 18.88 19.40 -6.54
CA THR A 210 18.28 19.01 -5.26
C THR A 210 17.49 17.71 -5.39
N ASP A 211 17.02 17.37 -6.60
CA ASP A 211 16.40 16.09 -6.92
C ASP A 211 17.49 15.02 -7.13
N PRO A 212 17.59 14.02 -6.22
CA PRO A 212 18.55 12.91 -6.35
C PRO A 212 18.43 12.13 -7.66
N PHE A 213 17.22 11.97 -8.19
CA PHE A 213 17.01 11.21 -9.42
C PHE A 213 17.48 12.00 -10.63
N ALA A 214 17.19 13.30 -10.69
CA ALA A 214 17.73 14.19 -11.73
C ALA A 214 19.26 14.30 -11.65
N LEU A 215 19.82 14.31 -10.44
CA LEU A 215 21.26 14.33 -10.22
C LEU A 215 21.93 13.10 -10.85
N LEU A 216 21.38 11.92 -10.63
CA LEU A 216 21.96 10.65 -11.06
C LEU A 216 21.64 10.29 -12.52
N ALA A 217 20.45 10.67 -13.00
CA ALA A 217 19.99 10.44 -14.38
C ALA A 217 20.88 11.09 -15.44
N ARG A 218 21.71 12.08 -15.08
CA ARG A 218 22.51 12.83 -16.05
C ARG A 218 23.71 12.03 -16.59
N GLN A 219 24.28 11.06 -15.86
CA GLN A 219 25.51 10.35 -16.28
C GLN A 219 25.70 8.91 -15.73
N ALA A 220 24.84 8.39 -14.85
CA ALA A 220 24.95 7.00 -14.39
C ALA A 220 24.16 6.09 -15.33
N ASN A 221 24.86 5.25 -16.12
CA ASN A 221 24.21 4.37 -17.09
C ASN A 221 23.32 3.29 -16.44
N ASP A 222 23.54 2.97 -15.16
CA ASP A 222 22.71 2.02 -14.42
C ASP A 222 22.52 2.48 -12.96
N VAL A 223 21.33 3.02 -12.66
CA VAL A 223 20.92 3.39 -11.31
C VAL A 223 19.97 2.34 -10.76
N TYR A 224 20.24 1.91 -9.53
CA TYR A 224 19.49 0.92 -8.79
C TYR A 224 19.01 1.53 -7.49
N VAL A 225 17.76 1.24 -7.13
CA VAL A 225 17.19 1.62 -5.84
C VAL A 225 17.03 0.36 -5.01
N ALA A 226 17.55 0.34 -3.80
CA ALA A 226 17.36 -0.79 -2.90
C ALA A 226 15.87 -1.00 -2.63
N THR A 227 15.41 -2.25 -2.50
CA THR A 227 14.00 -2.56 -2.21
C THR A 227 13.52 -1.97 -0.88
N THR A 228 14.44 -1.74 0.05
CA THR A 228 14.25 -0.99 1.31
C THR A 228 13.87 0.48 1.11
N ALA A 229 14.12 1.04 -0.07
CA ALA A 229 13.84 2.42 -0.44
C ALA A 229 12.62 2.56 -1.38
N ARG A 230 11.86 1.48 -1.61
CA ARG A 230 10.75 1.49 -2.59
C ARG A 230 9.70 2.58 -2.33
N GLU A 231 9.44 2.90 -1.07
CA GLU A 231 8.43 3.90 -0.66
C GLU A 231 8.88 5.34 -0.97
N THR A 232 10.15 5.56 -1.30
CA THR A 232 10.68 6.88 -1.67
C THR A 232 10.65 7.13 -3.18
N LEU A 233 10.13 6.17 -3.95
CA LEU A 233 10.13 6.26 -5.40
C LEU A 233 9.05 7.25 -5.89
N PRO A 234 9.37 8.09 -6.87
CA PRO A 234 8.40 9.00 -7.48
C PRO A 234 7.33 8.20 -8.24
N ALA A 235 6.07 8.33 -7.82
CA ALA A 235 4.95 7.55 -8.34
C ALA A 235 4.74 7.74 -9.85
N ASP A 236 5.01 8.94 -10.38
CA ASP A 236 4.93 9.29 -11.80
C ASP A 236 5.97 8.54 -12.66
N ARG A 237 6.99 7.97 -12.04
CA ARG A 237 8.05 7.19 -12.69
C ARG A 237 8.02 5.71 -12.37
N ALA A 238 6.99 5.20 -11.68
CA ALA A 238 6.90 3.80 -11.25
C ALA A 238 7.15 2.80 -12.41
N LYS A 239 6.69 3.12 -13.63
CA LYS A 239 6.89 2.33 -14.85
C LYS A 239 8.35 2.17 -15.30
N ASP A 240 9.24 3.05 -14.84
CA ASP A 240 10.67 3.04 -15.20
C ASP A 240 11.47 2.10 -14.28
N PHE A 241 10.86 1.54 -13.22
CA PHE A 241 11.55 0.72 -12.23
C PHE A 241 11.29 -0.78 -12.45
N TYR A 242 12.36 -1.54 -12.64
CA TYR A 242 12.31 -2.98 -12.88
C TYR A 242 12.95 -3.73 -11.71
N LEU A 243 12.22 -4.66 -11.11
CA LEU A 243 12.71 -5.46 -9.99
C LEU A 243 13.80 -6.44 -10.44
N THR A 244 15.05 -6.19 -10.08
CA THR A 244 16.23 -6.99 -10.46
C THR A 244 16.86 -7.67 -9.24
N GLY A 245 16.05 -8.30 -8.40
CA GLY A 245 16.46 -8.92 -7.14
C GLY A 245 16.13 -8.04 -5.93
N LEU A 246 17.12 -7.76 -5.07
CA LEU A 246 16.98 -6.84 -3.92
C LEU A 246 17.11 -5.36 -4.31
N THR A 247 16.90 -5.06 -5.59
CA THR A 247 17.04 -3.72 -6.17
C THR A 247 16.03 -3.52 -7.27
N LEU A 248 15.66 -2.27 -7.51
CA LEU A 248 14.84 -1.77 -8.61
C LEU A 248 15.76 -1.00 -9.56
N ARG A 249 16.04 -1.55 -10.75
CA ARG A 249 16.83 -0.87 -11.79
C ARG A 249 15.96 0.15 -12.51
N ILE A 250 16.47 1.36 -12.67
CA ILE A 250 15.83 2.40 -13.46
C ILE A 250 16.18 2.18 -14.94
N SER A 251 15.17 2.08 -15.81
CA SER A 251 15.35 1.94 -17.25
C SER A 251 14.16 2.52 -18.03
N GLU A 252 14.44 3.32 -19.06
CA GLU A 252 13.42 3.78 -20.01
C GLU A 252 13.00 2.69 -21.01
N LYS A 253 13.80 1.62 -21.10
CA LYS A 253 13.53 0.46 -21.96
C LYS A 253 13.03 -0.71 -21.13
N PRO A 254 12.07 -1.51 -21.63
CA PRO A 254 11.71 -2.78 -21.01
C PRO A 254 12.93 -3.66 -20.77
N LEU A 255 12.99 -4.26 -19.58
CA LEU A 255 14.05 -5.17 -19.18
C LEU A 255 13.46 -6.53 -18.84
N ASP A 256 14.10 -7.61 -19.31
CA ASP A 256 13.85 -8.93 -18.75
C ASP A 256 14.47 -9.02 -17.36
N ASN A 257 13.61 -8.92 -16.37
CA ASN A 257 13.98 -8.89 -14.97
C ASN A 257 13.80 -10.26 -14.29
N LEU A 258 12.97 -11.14 -14.86
CA LEU A 258 12.72 -12.49 -14.34
C LEU A 258 13.96 -13.37 -14.50
N ASP A 259 14.59 -13.39 -15.68
CA ASP A 259 15.82 -14.16 -15.92
C ASP A 259 16.93 -13.74 -14.94
N ARG A 260 17.02 -12.43 -14.68
CA ARG A 260 17.98 -11.87 -13.72
C ARG A 260 17.68 -12.35 -12.29
N ILE A 261 16.42 -12.30 -11.85
CA ILE A 261 16.01 -12.81 -10.54
C ILE A 261 16.33 -14.30 -10.41
N ALA A 262 16.02 -15.09 -11.44
CA ALA A 262 16.25 -16.52 -11.46
C ALA A 262 17.76 -16.86 -11.37
N GLN A 263 18.62 -16.14 -12.09
CA GLN A 263 20.08 -16.28 -11.98
C GLN A 263 20.60 -15.89 -10.59
N LEU A 264 20.07 -14.82 -10.01
CA LEU A 264 20.43 -14.41 -8.65
C LEU A 264 20.07 -15.53 -7.66
N TYR A 265 18.83 -16.00 -7.67
CA TYR A 265 18.36 -17.06 -6.79
C TYR A 265 19.17 -18.36 -6.91
N ARG A 266 19.43 -18.83 -8.14
CA ARG A 266 20.06 -20.15 -8.37
C ARG A 266 21.57 -20.15 -8.16
N HIS A 267 22.26 -19.04 -8.42
CA HIS A 267 23.71 -19.06 -8.62
C HIS A 267 24.47 -17.96 -7.89
N THR A 268 23.81 -16.91 -7.41
CA THR A 268 24.51 -15.73 -6.90
C THR A 268 24.20 -15.44 -5.44
N TRP A 269 22.94 -15.54 -5.05
CA TRP A 269 22.51 -15.26 -3.70
C TRP A 269 22.94 -16.37 -2.74
N ARG A 270 23.45 -15.94 -1.59
CA ARG A 270 23.70 -16.79 -0.44
C ARG A 270 22.41 -16.95 0.33
N LEU A 271 21.85 -18.15 0.30
CA LEU A 271 20.52 -18.43 0.83
C LEU A 271 20.55 -19.27 2.10
N GLU A 272 21.70 -19.80 2.54
CA GLU A 272 21.74 -20.71 3.69
C GLU A 272 21.21 -20.05 4.95
N GLN A 273 21.67 -18.84 5.28
CA GLN A 273 21.21 -18.15 6.48
C GLN A 273 19.78 -17.61 6.35
N LEU A 274 19.36 -17.31 5.12
CA LEU A 274 17.98 -16.91 4.84
C LEU A 274 17.01 -18.09 5.03
N ARG A 275 17.43 -19.31 4.69
CA ARG A 275 16.70 -20.55 4.94
C ARG A 275 16.75 -20.95 6.41
N PHE A 276 17.93 -20.86 7.02
CA PHE A 276 18.22 -21.33 8.36
C PHE A 276 18.95 -20.25 9.17
N PRO A 277 18.22 -19.36 9.85
CA PRO A 277 18.81 -18.38 10.75
C PRO A 277 19.71 -19.04 11.82
N PHE A 278 20.94 -18.52 11.98
CA PHE A 278 21.90 -19.05 12.96
C PHE A 278 21.81 -18.38 14.34
N ALA A 279 20.86 -17.46 14.53
CA ALA A 279 20.64 -16.75 15.78
C ALA A 279 19.14 -16.61 16.05
N GLU A 280 18.78 -16.35 17.31
CA GLU A 280 17.40 -16.08 17.73
C GLU A 280 17.31 -14.72 18.46
N GLY A 281 16.09 -14.25 18.67
CA GLY A 281 15.81 -13.08 19.50
C GLY A 281 16.09 -11.73 18.83
N PRO A 282 16.32 -10.66 19.63
CA PRO A 282 16.40 -9.28 19.13
C PRO A 282 17.41 -9.03 18.00
N ARG A 283 18.52 -9.79 17.97
CA ARG A 283 19.55 -9.66 16.93
C ARG A 283 19.09 -10.22 15.59
N GLN A 284 18.44 -11.38 15.61
CA GLN A 284 17.92 -12.02 14.40
C GLN A 284 16.72 -11.24 13.82
N ARG A 285 15.88 -10.65 14.66
CA ARG A 285 14.73 -9.84 14.22
C ARG A 285 15.11 -8.71 13.26
N VAL A 286 16.30 -8.11 13.41
CA VAL A 286 16.79 -7.09 12.46
C VAL A 286 16.98 -7.67 11.06
N ALA A 287 17.57 -8.86 10.96
CA ALA A 287 17.74 -9.55 9.69
C ALA A 287 16.39 -10.00 9.13
N ASP A 288 15.49 -10.54 9.95
CA ASP A 288 14.15 -10.97 9.49
C ASP A 288 13.34 -9.79 8.93
N GLN A 289 13.38 -8.63 9.59
CA GLN A 289 12.77 -7.41 9.06
C GLN A 289 13.37 -7.00 7.71
N LEU A 290 14.70 -7.08 7.52
CA LEU A 290 15.30 -6.82 6.21
C LEU A 290 14.92 -7.88 5.18
N ASN A 291 14.86 -9.16 5.58
CA ASN A 291 14.65 -10.30 4.70
C ASN A 291 13.29 -10.29 4.02
N GLN A 292 12.28 -9.58 4.56
CA GLN A 292 11.01 -9.38 3.86
C GLN A 292 11.20 -8.76 2.45
N ASN A 293 12.30 -8.03 2.24
CA ASN A 293 12.60 -7.41 0.95
C ASN A 293 13.00 -8.42 -0.14
N TYR A 294 13.26 -9.69 0.19
CA TYR A 294 13.37 -10.76 -0.81
C TYR A 294 12.02 -11.16 -1.40
N LEU A 295 10.92 -10.96 -0.65
CA LEU A 295 9.60 -11.49 -1.01
C LEU A 295 9.14 -11.02 -2.40
N PRO A 296 9.25 -9.74 -2.81
CA PRO A 296 8.83 -9.33 -4.15
C PRO A 296 9.53 -10.14 -5.25
N ALA A 297 10.85 -10.33 -5.16
CA ALA A 297 11.60 -11.04 -6.20
C ALA A 297 11.32 -12.54 -6.17
N LEU A 298 11.24 -13.13 -4.98
CA LEU A 298 10.94 -14.57 -4.84
C LEU A 298 9.50 -14.90 -5.27
N LEU A 299 8.53 -14.02 -4.98
CA LEU A 299 7.15 -14.18 -5.43
C LEU A 299 7.04 -14.06 -6.96
N THR A 300 7.69 -13.06 -7.58
CA THR A 300 7.78 -12.97 -9.05
C THR A 300 8.38 -14.23 -9.66
N LEU A 301 9.42 -14.81 -9.04
CA LEU A 301 10.01 -16.07 -9.50
C LEU A 301 9.07 -17.27 -9.28
N TYR A 302 8.33 -17.30 -8.18
CA TYR A 302 7.39 -18.37 -7.86
C TYR A 302 6.19 -18.38 -8.81
N GLU A 303 5.67 -17.21 -9.18
CA GLU A 303 4.62 -17.09 -10.19
C GLU A 303 5.05 -17.66 -11.54
N ALA A 304 6.30 -17.40 -11.95
CA ALA A 304 6.84 -17.92 -13.19
C ALA A 304 7.22 -19.41 -13.13
N GLU A 305 7.74 -19.86 -11.98
CA GLU A 305 8.27 -21.21 -11.79
C GLU A 305 7.82 -21.84 -10.45
N PRO A 306 6.52 -22.17 -10.30
CA PRO A 306 5.97 -22.62 -9.02
C PRO A 306 6.49 -23.99 -8.56
N LYS A 307 7.12 -24.75 -9.48
CA LYS A 307 7.71 -26.07 -9.20
C LYS A 307 9.19 -25.99 -8.81
N LEU A 308 9.77 -24.79 -8.71
CA LEU A 308 11.17 -24.63 -8.31
C LEU A 308 11.35 -25.11 -6.87
N ALA A 309 12.21 -26.11 -6.68
CA ALA A 309 12.42 -26.74 -5.38
C ALA A 309 12.81 -25.73 -4.30
N ASP A 310 12.25 -25.92 -3.11
CA ASP A 310 12.45 -25.13 -1.89
C ASP A 310 12.07 -23.64 -1.98
N LEU A 311 11.64 -23.13 -3.13
CA LEU A 311 11.31 -21.71 -3.29
C LEU A 311 10.10 -21.33 -2.43
N LYS A 312 9.05 -22.17 -2.44
CA LYS A 312 7.85 -21.95 -1.64
C LYS A 312 8.17 -21.95 -0.14
N ASP A 313 8.93 -22.94 0.32
CA ASP A 313 9.30 -23.06 1.74
C ASP A 313 10.17 -21.89 2.19
N LEU A 314 11.06 -21.39 1.32
CA LEU A 314 11.84 -20.18 1.58
C LEU A 314 10.93 -18.95 1.70
N ILE A 315 9.98 -18.77 0.80
CA ILE A 315 9.03 -17.65 0.82
C ILE A 315 8.21 -17.69 2.12
N SER A 316 7.61 -18.83 2.45
CA SER A 316 6.84 -19.02 3.67
C SER A 316 7.68 -18.75 4.92
N GLY A 317 8.90 -19.30 4.98
CA GLY A 317 9.79 -19.10 6.13
C GLY A 317 10.21 -17.64 6.34
N ILE A 318 10.43 -16.87 5.25
CA ILE A 318 10.69 -15.43 5.34
C ILE A 318 9.45 -14.69 5.85
N ALA A 319 8.27 -15.01 5.29
CA ALA A 319 7.01 -14.37 5.63
C ALA A 319 6.64 -14.56 7.11
N ASP A 320 6.82 -15.78 7.63
CA ASP A 320 6.59 -16.13 9.03
C ASP A 320 7.45 -15.31 9.98
N ARG A 321 8.76 -15.24 9.71
CA ARG A 321 9.67 -14.49 10.58
C ARG A 321 9.50 -12.98 10.48
N ALA A 322 9.08 -12.47 9.33
CA ALA A 322 8.79 -11.06 9.13
C ALA A 322 7.38 -10.65 9.59
N GLY A 323 6.52 -11.60 9.98
CA GLY A 323 5.15 -11.32 10.42
C GLY A 323 4.20 -10.90 9.27
N VAL A 324 4.46 -11.36 8.05
CA VAL A 324 3.68 -11.02 6.84
C VAL A 324 3.09 -12.27 6.15
N SER A 325 3.00 -13.39 6.87
CA SER A 325 2.50 -14.67 6.35
C SER A 325 1.10 -14.58 5.77
N GLU A 326 0.21 -13.80 6.38
CA GLU A 326 -1.16 -13.67 5.89
C GLU A 326 -1.18 -13.13 4.45
N THR A 327 -0.50 -11.99 4.21
CA THR A 327 -0.38 -11.40 2.88
C THR A 327 0.30 -12.34 1.89
N VAL A 328 1.38 -13.00 2.29
CA VAL A 328 2.14 -13.90 1.40
C VAL A 328 1.36 -15.17 1.09
N ASN A 329 0.68 -15.75 2.07
CA ASN A 329 -0.12 -16.97 1.89
C ASN A 329 -1.28 -16.73 0.92
N LYS A 330 -1.88 -15.53 0.89
CA LYS A 330 -2.86 -15.16 -0.15
C LYS A 330 -2.27 -15.25 -1.58
N ILE A 331 -0.97 -14.98 -1.74
CA ILE A 331 -0.28 -14.98 -3.05
C ILE A 331 0.18 -16.39 -3.44
N ILE A 332 0.72 -17.18 -2.49
CA ILE A 332 1.29 -18.51 -2.78
C ILE A 332 0.34 -19.69 -2.54
N ALA A 333 -0.89 -19.42 -2.09
CA ALA A 333 -1.89 -20.46 -1.88
C ALA A 333 -2.12 -21.23 -3.19
N PRO A 334 -1.84 -22.56 -3.23
CA PRO A 334 -2.44 -23.38 -4.26
C PRO A 334 -3.97 -23.28 -4.12
N GLU A 335 -4.71 -23.43 -5.22
CA GLU A 335 -6.19 -23.49 -5.21
C GLU A 335 -6.73 -24.48 -4.14
N ALA A 336 -5.93 -25.47 -3.74
CA ALA A 336 -6.21 -26.45 -2.70
C ALA A 336 -5.89 -26.03 -1.24
N ALA A 337 -5.31 -24.85 -1.00
CA ALA A 337 -5.08 -24.26 0.33
C ALA A 337 -6.08 -23.15 0.69
N LEU A 338 -6.93 -22.77 -0.26
CA LEU A 338 -8.13 -21.99 0.06
C LEU A 338 -9.01 -22.83 0.98
N PRO A 339 -9.67 -22.24 1.99
CA PRO A 339 -10.58 -22.99 2.85
C PRO A 339 -11.62 -23.68 1.96
N ALA A 340 -11.92 -24.95 2.22
CA ALA A 340 -13.00 -25.64 1.50
C ALA A 340 -14.33 -25.04 1.97
N LEU A 341 -14.94 -24.19 1.14
CA LEU A 341 -16.14 -23.42 1.46
C LEU A 341 -17.40 -23.99 0.79
N ALA A 342 -17.26 -24.50 -0.44
CA ALA A 342 -18.40 -24.99 -1.21
C ALA A 342 -18.78 -26.41 -0.78
N GLY A 343 -20.05 -26.60 -0.41
CA GLY A 343 -20.63 -27.90 -0.12
C GLY A 343 -20.86 -28.73 -1.39
N ALA A 344 -21.16 -30.02 -1.22
CA ALA A 344 -21.47 -30.91 -2.35
C ALA A 344 -22.84 -30.65 -2.99
N ASP A 345 -23.77 -30.02 -2.26
CA ASP A 345 -25.19 -29.87 -2.61
C ASP A 345 -25.59 -28.43 -2.99
N VAL A 346 -24.66 -27.64 -3.54
CA VAL A 346 -24.94 -26.28 -4.02
C VAL A 346 -25.77 -26.32 -5.30
N ASP A 347 -26.95 -25.70 -5.28
CA ASP A 347 -27.86 -25.59 -6.42
C ASP A 347 -27.51 -24.39 -7.32
N LEU A 348 -26.24 -24.30 -7.73
CA LEU A 348 -25.72 -23.27 -8.63
C LEU A 348 -24.78 -23.93 -9.66
N ARG A 349 -24.94 -23.61 -10.94
CA ARG A 349 -24.20 -24.23 -12.03
C ARG A 349 -23.19 -23.26 -12.63
N ALA A 350 -22.05 -23.78 -13.09
CA ALA A 350 -21.00 -22.96 -13.73
C ALA A 350 -21.52 -22.16 -14.94
N LYS A 351 -22.46 -22.74 -15.71
CA LYS A 351 -23.10 -22.03 -16.84
C LYS A 351 -23.92 -20.81 -16.42
N ASP A 352 -24.49 -20.81 -15.22
CA ASP A 352 -25.37 -19.75 -14.74
C ASP A 352 -24.53 -18.67 -14.07
N ILE A 353 -23.46 -19.04 -13.37
CA ILE A 353 -22.39 -18.11 -12.95
C ILE A 353 -21.80 -17.39 -14.17
N ALA A 354 -21.38 -18.13 -15.20
CA ALA A 354 -20.74 -17.54 -16.39
C ALA A 354 -21.62 -16.52 -17.14
N LYS A 355 -22.96 -16.65 -17.09
CA LYS A 355 -23.88 -15.70 -17.74
C LYS A 355 -23.90 -14.33 -17.07
N GLY A 356 -23.53 -14.24 -15.79
CA GLY A 356 -23.47 -12.98 -15.07
C GLY A 356 -22.18 -12.20 -15.29
N PHE A 357 -21.32 -12.62 -16.23
CA PHE A 357 -20.03 -11.98 -16.52
C PHE A 357 -19.92 -11.58 -17.98
N SER A 358 -19.48 -10.34 -18.21
CA SER A 358 -19.23 -9.79 -19.53
C SER A 358 -17.73 -9.54 -19.76
N TYR A 359 -17.26 -9.76 -20.99
CA TYR A 359 -15.83 -9.61 -21.33
C TYR A 359 -15.46 -8.14 -21.53
N VAL A 360 -14.44 -7.69 -20.80
CA VAL A 360 -13.79 -6.39 -20.94
C VAL A 360 -12.48 -6.59 -21.70
N PRO A 361 -12.30 -6.01 -22.90
CA PRO A 361 -11.11 -6.20 -23.72
C PRO A 361 -9.88 -5.51 -23.10
N SER A 362 -8.68 -5.93 -23.49
CA SER A 362 -7.44 -5.23 -23.11
C SER A 362 -7.35 -3.84 -23.76
N GLY A 363 -6.76 -2.88 -23.06
CA GLY A 363 -6.54 -1.54 -23.59
C GLY A 363 -5.86 -0.61 -22.61
N ASN A 364 -5.81 0.67 -22.95
CA ASN A 364 -5.21 1.69 -22.09
C ASN A 364 -6.30 2.50 -21.40
N TYR A 365 -6.23 2.59 -20.07
CA TYR A 365 -7.03 3.52 -19.29
C TYR A 365 -6.26 4.83 -19.13
N THR A 366 -6.86 5.95 -19.50
CA THR A 366 -6.32 7.28 -19.19
C THR A 366 -7.22 7.97 -18.18
N ASP A 367 -6.68 8.28 -17.01
CA ASP A 367 -7.41 8.98 -15.96
C ASP A 367 -7.55 10.46 -16.34
N VAL A 368 -8.78 10.95 -16.39
CA VAL A 368 -9.09 12.32 -16.80
C VAL A 368 -8.60 13.38 -15.80
N ARG A 369 -8.32 12.98 -14.55
CA ARG A 369 -7.99 13.88 -13.45
C ARG A 369 -6.51 14.23 -13.44
N ASP A 370 -5.65 13.24 -13.67
CA ASP A 370 -4.19 13.40 -13.62
C ASP A 370 -3.48 13.08 -14.96
N LYS A 371 -4.22 12.60 -15.97
CA LYS A 371 -3.73 12.20 -17.29
C LYS A 371 -2.72 11.05 -17.26
N SER A 372 -2.67 10.29 -16.18
CA SER A 372 -1.93 9.03 -16.12
C SER A 372 -2.55 8.00 -17.05
N THR A 373 -1.71 7.17 -17.67
CA THR A 373 -2.15 6.08 -18.55
C THR A 373 -1.64 4.74 -18.02
N THR A 374 -2.57 3.79 -17.85
CA THR A 374 -2.29 2.43 -17.37
C THR A 374 -2.75 1.41 -18.42
N SER A 375 -1.89 0.47 -18.77
CA SER A 375 -2.27 -0.67 -19.63
C SER A 375 -3.03 -1.70 -18.81
N ILE A 376 -4.20 -2.09 -19.28
CA ILE A 376 -5.11 -3.03 -18.64
C ILE A 376 -5.25 -4.27 -19.53
N ASN A 377 -5.02 -5.45 -18.95
CA ASN A 377 -5.25 -6.72 -19.63
C ASN A 377 -6.75 -7.03 -19.70
N GLY A 378 -7.17 -7.81 -20.70
CA GLY A 378 -8.57 -8.19 -20.81
C GLY A 378 -9.00 -9.17 -19.71
N PHE A 379 -10.23 -9.04 -19.22
CA PHE A 379 -10.79 -9.86 -18.15
C PHE A 379 -12.32 -9.97 -18.26
N TYR A 380 -12.94 -10.88 -17.52
CA TYR A 380 -14.39 -10.97 -17.42
C TYR A 380 -14.86 -10.26 -16.14
N ALA A 381 -15.82 -9.35 -16.26
CA ALA A 381 -16.35 -8.56 -15.16
C ALA A 381 -17.79 -8.98 -14.86
N GLY A 382 -18.16 -9.08 -13.58
CA GLY A 382 -19.56 -9.26 -13.19
C GLY A 382 -20.42 -8.11 -13.73
N GLU A 383 -21.54 -8.42 -14.37
CA GLU A 383 -22.42 -7.43 -15.02
C GLU A 383 -23.03 -6.46 -14.00
N THR A 384 -23.30 -6.95 -12.79
CA THR A 384 -23.86 -6.19 -11.66
C THR A 384 -22.98 -6.35 -10.42
N ASN A 385 -23.27 -5.59 -9.35
CA ASN A 385 -22.83 -6.00 -8.01
C ASN A 385 -23.50 -7.33 -7.63
N VAL A 386 -22.85 -8.08 -6.73
CA VAL A 386 -23.43 -9.31 -6.18
C VAL A 386 -24.73 -8.95 -5.46
N THR A 387 -25.78 -9.69 -5.76
CA THR A 387 -27.13 -9.45 -5.23
C THR A 387 -27.34 -10.13 -3.88
N ASN A 388 -28.36 -9.71 -3.13
CA ASN A 388 -28.76 -10.36 -1.90
C ASN A 388 -29.09 -11.84 -2.10
N ALA A 389 -29.74 -12.23 -3.21
CA ALA A 389 -30.07 -13.63 -3.50
C ALA A 389 -28.82 -14.49 -3.77
N GLU A 390 -27.86 -13.96 -4.53
CA GLU A 390 -26.60 -14.64 -4.82
C GLU A 390 -25.76 -14.81 -3.55
N TYR A 391 -25.70 -13.77 -2.71
CA TYR A 391 -25.00 -13.83 -1.43
C TYR A 391 -25.70 -14.76 -0.42
N GLN A 392 -27.03 -14.75 -0.39
CA GLN A 392 -27.82 -15.66 0.43
C GLN A 392 -27.56 -17.12 0.09
N SER A 393 -27.31 -17.46 -1.18
CA SER A 393 -26.96 -18.82 -1.60
C SER A 393 -25.65 -19.31 -0.96
N PHE A 394 -24.68 -18.41 -0.77
CA PHE A 394 -23.44 -18.70 -0.04
C PHE A 394 -23.72 -18.95 1.45
N LEU A 395 -24.51 -18.08 2.10
CA LEU A 395 -24.88 -18.23 3.51
C LEU A 395 -25.67 -19.54 3.76
N GLU A 396 -26.57 -19.90 2.87
CA GLU A 396 -27.36 -21.14 2.95
C GLU A 396 -26.52 -22.40 2.77
N ASP A 397 -25.48 -22.34 1.95
CA ASP A 397 -24.53 -23.44 1.81
C ASP A 397 -23.73 -23.65 3.11
N LEU A 398 -23.20 -22.57 3.69
CA LEU A 398 -22.52 -22.64 4.99
C LEU A 398 -23.44 -23.15 6.11
N LEU A 399 -24.69 -22.71 6.12
CA LEU A 399 -25.69 -23.18 7.08
C LEU A 399 -26.01 -24.67 6.91
N ARG A 400 -26.12 -25.17 5.67
CA ARG A 400 -26.30 -26.60 5.39
C ARG A 400 -25.11 -27.43 5.87
N GLN A 401 -23.91 -26.90 5.72
CA GLN A 401 -22.67 -27.51 6.21
C GLN A 401 -22.49 -27.39 7.73
N ARG A 402 -23.30 -26.56 8.40
CA ARG A 402 -23.24 -26.26 9.84
C ARG A 402 -21.94 -25.56 10.25
N ASP A 403 -21.34 -24.78 9.35
CA ASP A 403 -20.16 -23.97 9.64
C ASP A 403 -20.55 -22.62 10.26
N PHE A 404 -20.98 -22.68 11.53
CA PHE A 404 -21.47 -21.50 12.25
C PHE A 404 -20.36 -20.47 12.55
N ASP A 405 -19.11 -20.94 12.70
CA ASP A 405 -17.98 -20.06 12.95
C ASP A 405 -17.71 -19.18 11.73
N LEU A 406 -17.68 -19.78 10.53
CA LEU A 406 -17.54 -19.01 9.30
C LEU A 406 -18.77 -18.13 9.03
N LEU A 407 -19.98 -18.66 9.25
CA LEU A 407 -21.22 -17.90 9.06
C LEU A 407 -21.22 -16.59 9.87
N SER A 408 -20.74 -16.62 11.12
CA SER A 408 -20.64 -15.44 11.99
C SER A 408 -19.66 -14.37 11.49
N ARG A 409 -18.71 -14.73 10.62
CA ARG A 409 -17.72 -13.81 10.05
C ARG A 409 -18.19 -13.17 8.75
N VAL A 410 -19.09 -13.85 8.02
CA VAL A 410 -19.55 -13.44 6.69
C VAL A 410 -20.99 -12.96 6.66
N GLU A 411 -21.71 -13.00 7.78
CA GLU A 411 -23.07 -12.47 7.86
C GLU A 411 -23.12 -10.98 7.49
N VAL A 412 -24.24 -10.55 6.91
CA VAL A 412 -24.48 -9.12 6.67
C VAL A 412 -24.58 -8.44 8.03
N ALA A 413 -23.74 -7.45 8.30
CA ALA A 413 -23.72 -6.78 9.59
C ALA A 413 -24.89 -5.82 9.70
N ARG A 414 -25.40 -5.55 10.91
CA ARG A 414 -26.38 -4.47 11.11
C ARG A 414 -25.75 -3.12 10.75
N PRO A 415 -26.41 -2.26 9.94
CA PRO A 415 -25.83 -1.00 9.51
C PRO A 415 -25.71 0.02 10.64
N ASN A 416 -24.67 0.85 10.57
CA ASN A 416 -24.51 1.99 11.47
C ASN A 416 -25.58 3.05 11.14
N LEU A 417 -26.53 3.22 12.06
CA LEU A 417 -27.67 4.13 11.88
C LEU A 417 -27.25 5.60 11.77
N ASP A 418 -26.14 6.02 12.38
CA ASP A 418 -25.67 7.40 12.28
C ASP A 418 -25.15 7.72 10.89
N THR A 419 -24.65 6.72 10.17
CA THR A 419 -24.26 6.87 8.76
C THR A 419 -25.50 7.10 7.90
N LEU A 420 -26.57 6.33 8.14
CA LEU A 420 -27.84 6.50 7.43
C LEU A 420 -28.49 7.84 7.72
N LYS A 421 -28.61 8.24 9.00
CA LYS A 421 -29.23 9.52 9.40
C LYS A 421 -28.59 10.75 8.75
N LYS A 422 -27.29 10.71 8.46
CA LYS A 422 -26.58 11.80 7.77
C LYS A 422 -26.93 11.91 6.30
N ALA A 423 -27.38 10.82 5.68
CA ALA A 423 -27.68 10.75 4.26
C ALA A 423 -29.19 10.84 3.96
N LEU A 424 -30.05 10.51 4.93
CA LEU A 424 -31.50 10.60 4.83
C LEU A 424 -32.03 11.96 5.31
N LEU A 425 -33.32 12.23 5.06
CA LEU A 425 -34.01 13.39 5.65
C LEU A 425 -33.99 13.32 7.18
N GLU A 426 -33.89 14.48 7.85
CA GLU A 426 -33.92 14.56 9.32
C GLU A 426 -35.18 13.92 9.94
N THR A 427 -36.28 13.88 9.19
CA THR A 427 -37.56 13.29 9.61
C THR A 427 -37.68 11.79 9.34
N ALA A 428 -36.70 11.18 8.65
CA ALA A 428 -36.75 9.77 8.29
C ALA A 428 -36.38 8.87 9.47
N ASP A 429 -37.14 7.78 9.66
CA ASP A 429 -36.79 6.73 10.61
C ASP A 429 -35.76 5.78 10.00
N ALA A 430 -34.48 5.99 10.30
CA ALA A 430 -33.38 5.16 9.82
C ALA A 430 -33.55 3.66 10.17
N GLU A 431 -34.23 3.35 11.28
CA GLU A 431 -34.43 1.96 11.72
C GLU A 431 -35.31 1.18 10.75
N SER A 432 -36.29 1.85 10.13
CA SER A 432 -37.23 1.23 9.17
C SER A 432 -36.53 0.66 7.92
N TYR A 433 -35.30 1.09 7.64
CA TYR A 433 -34.52 0.68 6.48
C TYR A 433 -33.51 -0.44 6.76
N VAL A 434 -33.32 -0.82 8.03
CA VAL A 434 -32.34 -1.86 8.42
C VAL A 434 -32.62 -3.18 7.69
N ASN A 435 -33.86 -3.64 7.69
CA ASN A 435 -34.24 -4.91 7.04
C ASN A 435 -33.98 -4.89 5.52
N MET A 436 -34.13 -3.72 4.89
CA MET A 436 -33.86 -3.57 3.48
C MET A 436 -32.35 -3.66 3.19
N ILE A 437 -31.54 -2.92 3.96
CA ILE A 437 -30.07 -2.90 3.82
C ILE A 437 -29.48 -4.28 4.08
N MET A 438 -30.04 -5.00 5.05
CA MET A 438 -29.65 -6.36 5.40
C MET A 438 -30.09 -7.40 4.36
N GLY A 439 -30.94 -7.04 3.39
CA GLY A 439 -31.44 -7.97 2.38
C GLY A 439 -32.35 -9.09 2.91
N VAL A 440 -32.89 -8.97 4.14
CA VAL A 440 -33.65 -10.07 4.79
C VAL A 440 -35.06 -10.27 4.24
N ASP A 441 -35.59 -9.30 3.51
CA ASP A 441 -36.90 -9.40 2.84
C ASP A 441 -36.71 -9.85 1.38
N PRO A 442 -37.39 -10.91 0.92
CA PRO A 442 -37.26 -11.44 -0.44
C PRO A 442 -37.52 -10.43 -1.56
N ARG A 443 -38.22 -9.33 -1.30
CA ARG A 443 -38.45 -8.26 -2.29
C ARG A 443 -37.16 -7.55 -2.69
N TYR A 444 -36.12 -7.63 -1.88
CA TYR A 444 -34.81 -7.03 -2.15
C TYR A 444 -33.78 -8.06 -2.64
N ALA A 445 -34.23 -9.26 -3.03
CA ALA A 445 -33.39 -10.34 -3.54
C ALA A 445 -32.48 -9.89 -4.70
N ALA A 446 -32.98 -9.06 -5.62
CA ALA A 446 -32.24 -8.55 -6.77
C ALA A 446 -31.45 -7.26 -6.49
N HIS A 447 -31.49 -6.72 -5.27
CA HIS A 447 -30.71 -5.55 -4.89
C HIS A 447 -29.28 -5.97 -4.56
N PRO A 448 -28.28 -5.08 -4.70
CA PRO A 448 -26.91 -5.38 -4.30
C PRO A 448 -26.83 -5.68 -2.81
N VAL A 449 -26.06 -6.71 -2.45
CA VAL A 449 -25.69 -6.95 -1.06
C VAL A 449 -24.74 -5.84 -0.62
N VAL A 450 -25.00 -5.27 0.55
CA VAL A 450 -24.23 -4.16 1.13
C VAL A 450 -23.99 -4.41 2.61
N ASN A 451 -23.12 -3.62 3.22
CA ASN A 451 -22.81 -3.70 4.65
C ASN A 451 -22.23 -5.06 5.11
N ILE A 452 -21.39 -5.65 4.26
CA ILE A 452 -20.56 -6.82 4.58
C ILE A 452 -19.10 -6.40 4.79
N SER A 453 -18.31 -7.24 5.44
CA SER A 453 -16.86 -7.02 5.59
C SER A 453 -16.11 -7.26 4.27
N TYR A 454 -14.89 -6.74 4.17
CA TYR A 454 -14.01 -7.01 3.03
C TYR A 454 -13.66 -8.50 2.93
N GLU A 455 -13.35 -9.11 4.07
CA GLU A 455 -13.10 -10.55 4.21
C GLU A 455 -14.26 -11.39 3.68
N ALA A 456 -15.51 -10.99 3.96
CA ALA A 456 -16.69 -11.71 3.50
C ALA A 456 -16.81 -11.73 1.96
N ALA A 457 -16.44 -10.64 1.29
CA ALA A 457 -16.39 -10.57 -0.17
C ALA A 457 -15.26 -11.45 -0.74
N GLU A 458 -14.09 -11.50 -0.10
CA GLU A 458 -12.99 -12.40 -0.50
C GLU A 458 -13.38 -13.88 -0.35
N LEU A 459 -14.02 -14.24 0.77
CA LEU A 459 -14.50 -15.61 1.02
C LEU A 459 -15.61 -16.01 0.05
N TYR A 460 -16.52 -15.10 -0.29
CA TYR A 460 -17.52 -15.36 -1.32
C TYR A 460 -16.87 -15.64 -2.69
N ALA A 461 -15.82 -14.90 -3.06
CA ALA A 461 -15.09 -15.12 -4.31
C ALA A 461 -14.44 -16.52 -4.37
N ILE A 462 -13.87 -16.97 -3.24
CA ILE A 462 -13.31 -18.32 -3.08
C ILE A 462 -14.42 -19.38 -3.22
N TRP A 463 -15.53 -19.21 -2.51
CA TRP A 463 -16.67 -20.11 -2.57
C TRP A 463 -17.21 -20.22 -4.00
N LEU A 464 -17.41 -19.10 -4.69
CA LEU A 464 -17.90 -19.07 -6.06
C LEU A 464 -16.96 -19.80 -7.03
N ALA A 465 -15.64 -19.66 -6.85
CA ALA A 465 -14.63 -20.40 -7.62
C ALA A 465 -14.77 -21.92 -7.41
N GLN A 466 -14.95 -22.37 -6.17
CA GLN A 466 -15.11 -23.79 -5.86
C GLN A 466 -16.41 -24.37 -6.43
N VAL A 467 -17.52 -23.62 -6.35
CA VAL A 467 -18.80 -24.00 -6.99
C VAL A 467 -18.62 -24.12 -8.51
N TYR A 468 -17.99 -23.13 -9.15
CA TYR A 468 -17.74 -23.17 -10.59
C TYR A 468 -16.84 -24.35 -10.99
N ASN A 469 -15.68 -24.49 -10.33
CA ASN A 469 -14.63 -25.45 -10.67
C ASN A 469 -14.99 -26.90 -10.31
N SER A 470 -15.95 -27.12 -9.42
CA SER A 470 -16.48 -28.45 -9.12
C SER A 470 -17.52 -28.94 -10.13
N ASP A 471 -18.15 -28.06 -10.92
CA ASP A 471 -19.14 -28.45 -11.92
C ASP A 471 -18.47 -29.15 -13.12
N PRO A 472 -18.74 -30.43 -13.40
CA PRO A 472 -18.15 -31.13 -14.55
C PRO A 472 -18.65 -30.64 -15.92
N LYS A 473 -19.70 -29.79 -15.95
CA LYS A 473 -20.33 -29.23 -17.17
C LYS A 473 -20.01 -27.75 -17.36
N ARG A 474 -18.79 -27.31 -16.98
CA ARG A 474 -18.29 -25.95 -17.25
C ARG A 474 -18.36 -25.62 -18.74
N PRO A 475 -18.75 -24.40 -19.14
CA PRO A 475 -18.91 -24.00 -20.54
C PRO A 475 -17.69 -24.26 -21.45
N ASP A 476 -16.47 -24.14 -20.92
CA ASP A 476 -15.20 -24.31 -21.63
C ASP A 476 -14.27 -25.36 -21.01
N GLY A 477 -14.71 -26.02 -19.93
CA GLY A 477 -13.92 -27.00 -19.18
C GLY A 477 -12.76 -26.43 -18.37
N ARG A 478 -12.51 -25.11 -18.42
CA ARG A 478 -11.39 -24.45 -17.75
C ARG A 478 -11.71 -24.15 -16.29
N ASN A 479 -10.68 -24.02 -15.46
CA ASN A 479 -10.85 -23.55 -14.09
C ASN A 479 -10.78 -22.02 -14.07
N VAL A 480 -11.53 -21.42 -13.15
CA VAL A 480 -11.56 -19.97 -12.95
C VAL A 480 -11.23 -19.60 -11.51
N ARG A 481 -10.69 -18.40 -11.33
CA ARG A 481 -10.62 -17.71 -10.05
C ARG A 481 -11.42 -16.41 -10.11
N PHE A 482 -12.01 -16.04 -8.98
CA PHE A 482 -12.67 -14.75 -8.81
C PHE A 482 -11.88 -13.87 -7.86
N ARG A 483 -11.86 -12.56 -8.12
CA ARG A 483 -11.24 -11.56 -7.24
C ARG A 483 -11.97 -10.23 -7.32
N LEU A 484 -11.70 -9.34 -6.36
CA LEU A 484 -12.13 -7.95 -6.43
C LEU A 484 -11.33 -7.19 -7.51
N PHE A 485 -11.87 -6.05 -7.93
CA PHE A 485 -11.23 -5.15 -8.89
C PHE A 485 -10.06 -4.40 -8.25
N GLU A 486 -9.05 -4.06 -9.04
CA GLU A 486 -8.20 -2.90 -8.75
C GLU A 486 -8.96 -1.60 -9.09
N ALA A 487 -8.63 -0.49 -8.42
CA ALA A 487 -9.30 0.79 -8.68
C ALA A 487 -9.22 1.24 -10.15
N THR A 488 -8.06 1.01 -10.80
CA THR A 488 -7.83 1.34 -12.21
C THR A 488 -8.59 0.41 -13.16
N GLU A 489 -8.68 -0.89 -12.83
CA GLU A 489 -9.49 -1.86 -13.59
C GLU A 489 -10.98 -1.51 -13.51
N TYR A 490 -11.47 -1.13 -12.32
CA TYR A 490 -12.86 -0.72 -12.15
C TYR A 490 -13.16 0.53 -12.98
N ALA A 491 -12.28 1.53 -12.94
CA ALA A 491 -12.44 2.75 -13.70
C ALA A 491 -12.41 2.50 -15.22
N TYR A 492 -11.50 1.64 -15.68
CA TYR A 492 -11.42 1.21 -17.07
C TYR A 492 -12.69 0.49 -17.53
N ALA A 493 -13.17 -0.47 -16.74
CA ALA A 493 -14.40 -1.19 -17.01
C ALA A 493 -15.61 -0.24 -17.00
N ALA A 494 -15.64 0.74 -16.09
CA ALA A 494 -16.70 1.74 -15.99
C ALA A 494 -16.78 2.65 -17.22
N GLN A 495 -15.66 2.95 -17.88
CA GLN A 495 -15.64 3.77 -19.12
C GLN A 495 -16.37 3.12 -20.30
N GLY A 496 -16.57 1.80 -20.30
CA GLY A 496 -17.25 1.10 -21.40
C GLY A 496 -16.57 1.35 -22.75
N GLY A 497 -15.23 1.42 -22.79
CA GLY A 497 -14.48 1.66 -24.04
C GLY A 497 -14.49 3.11 -24.54
N ARG A 498 -14.97 4.07 -23.73
CA ARG A 498 -15.03 5.48 -24.08
C ARG A 498 -13.88 6.26 -23.45
N GLU A 499 -13.18 7.05 -24.25
CA GLU A 499 -12.16 7.96 -23.74
C GLU A 499 -12.77 9.20 -23.10
N TYR A 500 -12.16 9.69 -22.02
CA TYR A 500 -12.52 10.93 -21.34
C TYR A 500 -13.98 11.02 -20.86
N ALA A 501 -14.63 9.87 -20.64
CA ALA A 501 -15.99 9.78 -20.12
C ALA A 501 -15.98 9.88 -18.59
N PRO A 502 -16.51 10.96 -17.97
CA PRO A 502 -16.58 11.07 -16.51
C PRO A 502 -17.68 10.18 -15.91
N TYR A 503 -18.59 9.64 -16.72
CA TYR A 503 -19.64 8.72 -16.31
C TYR A 503 -19.77 7.55 -17.30
N PRO A 504 -20.29 6.37 -16.87
CA PRO A 504 -20.33 5.15 -17.69
C PRO A 504 -21.12 5.27 -19.01
N TRP A 505 -22.10 6.17 -19.08
CA TRP A 505 -22.88 6.45 -20.30
C TRP A 505 -22.20 7.44 -21.27
N GLY A 506 -20.94 7.83 -21.03
CA GLY A 506 -20.14 8.65 -21.94
C GLY A 506 -20.40 10.15 -21.89
N GLY A 507 -21.53 10.59 -21.31
CA GLY A 507 -21.89 12.00 -21.19
C GLY A 507 -21.15 12.69 -20.04
N PRO A 508 -20.99 14.03 -20.10
CA PRO A 508 -20.36 14.80 -19.02
C PRO A 508 -21.27 15.06 -17.80
N TYR A 509 -22.53 14.63 -17.88
CA TYR A 509 -23.56 14.90 -16.87
C TYR A 509 -24.21 13.60 -16.40
N TYR A 510 -24.63 13.57 -15.14
CA TYR A 510 -25.44 12.50 -14.56
C TYR A 510 -26.92 12.54 -14.98
N ARG A 511 -27.23 13.40 -15.95
CA ARG A 511 -28.55 13.57 -16.55
C ARG A 511 -28.48 13.50 -18.05
N ASN A 512 -29.51 12.93 -18.68
CA ASN A 512 -29.66 12.99 -20.13
C ASN A 512 -30.25 14.34 -20.59
N SER A 513 -30.39 14.52 -21.91
CA SER A 513 -30.95 15.72 -22.52
C SER A 513 -32.41 16.00 -22.17
N LYS A 514 -33.13 14.99 -21.66
CA LYS A 514 -34.50 15.13 -21.17
C LYS A 514 -34.53 15.61 -19.72
N GLY A 515 -33.42 15.49 -18.98
CA GLY A 515 -33.29 15.84 -17.57
C GLY A 515 -33.30 14.64 -16.61
N CYS A 516 -33.50 13.42 -17.13
CA CYS A 516 -33.57 12.21 -16.31
C CYS A 516 -32.21 11.86 -15.72
N ILE A 517 -32.19 11.50 -14.44
CA ILE A 517 -31.02 10.97 -13.76
C ILE A 517 -30.68 9.58 -14.34
N LEU A 518 -29.39 9.28 -14.49
CA LEU A 518 -28.91 8.08 -15.17
C LEU A 518 -28.27 7.03 -14.23
N GLY A 519 -28.31 7.24 -12.92
CA GLY A 519 -27.86 6.30 -11.91
C GLY A 519 -28.46 6.65 -10.54
N ASN A 520 -28.26 5.79 -9.56
CA ASN A 520 -28.79 5.97 -8.20
C ASN A 520 -27.77 6.68 -7.30
N LEU A 521 -28.09 7.88 -6.80
CA LEU A 521 -27.20 8.73 -6.01
C LEU A 521 -27.99 9.54 -4.97
N ASN A 522 -27.28 10.15 -4.02
CA ASN A 522 -27.95 10.95 -3.01
C ASN A 522 -28.38 12.33 -3.54
N MET A 523 -29.61 12.44 -4.01
CA MET A 523 -30.22 13.70 -4.45
C MET A 523 -30.52 14.70 -3.32
N LEU A 524 -30.49 14.25 -2.06
CA LEU A 524 -30.65 15.09 -0.88
C LEU A 524 -29.32 15.60 -0.30
N HIS A 525 -28.20 15.11 -0.81
CA HIS A 525 -26.89 15.59 -0.39
C HIS A 525 -26.76 17.10 -0.67
N PRO A 526 -26.16 17.92 0.22
CA PRO A 526 -26.07 19.37 0.04
C PRO A 526 -25.49 19.81 -1.31
N VAL A 527 -24.50 19.07 -1.82
CA VAL A 527 -23.92 19.28 -3.16
C VAL A 527 -24.96 19.03 -4.26
N SER A 528 -25.71 17.93 -4.19
CA SER A 528 -26.74 17.58 -5.17
C SER A 528 -27.89 18.59 -5.18
N LEU A 529 -28.26 19.13 -4.02
CA LEU A 529 -29.27 20.19 -3.88
C LEU A 529 -28.82 21.49 -4.57
N GLU A 530 -27.56 21.90 -4.36
CA GLU A 530 -27.02 23.10 -5.00
C GLU A 530 -26.86 22.89 -6.52
N GLU A 531 -26.40 21.72 -6.98
CA GLU A 531 -26.34 21.39 -8.41
C GLU A 531 -27.72 21.42 -9.07
N THR A 532 -28.74 20.91 -8.38
CA THR A 532 -30.14 20.94 -8.84
C THR A 532 -30.65 22.38 -8.96
N LYS A 533 -30.35 23.23 -7.98
CA LYS A 533 -30.68 24.66 -8.02
C LYS A 533 -30.01 25.36 -9.21
N ILE A 534 -28.71 25.14 -9.42
CA ILE A 534 -27.95 25.68 -10.56
C ILE A 534 -28.54 25.20 -11.89
N PHE A 535 -28.91 23.92 -11.99
CA PHE A 535 -29.55 23.37 -13.19
C PHE A 535 -30.88 24.09 -13.49
N ARG A 536 -31.75 24.24 -12.47
CA ARG A 536 -33.05 24.94 -12.63
C ARG A 536 -32.86 26.40 -13.06
N GLU A 537 -31.87 27.09 -12.51
CA GLU A 537 -31.53 28.46 -12.92
C GLU A 537 -31.05 28.51 -14.38
N LYS A 538 -30.13 27.62 -14.79
CA LYS A 538 -29.66 27.54 -16.18
C LYS A 538 -30.81 27.28 -17.17
N ILE A 539 -31.76 26.41 -16.81
CA ILE A 539 -32.93 26.14 -17.65
C ILE A 539 -33.82 27.38 -17.77
N SER A 540 -34.04 28.12 -16.68
CA SER A 540 -34.93 29.30 -16.68
C SER A 540 -34.43 30.42 -17.60
N VAL A 541 -33.11 30.60 -17.69
CA VAL A 541 -32.49 31.65 -18.52
C VAL A 541 -31.97 31.15 -19.88
N SER A 542 -32.08 29.86 -20.19
CA SER A 542 -31.53 29.27 -21.42
C SER A 542 -32.12 29.89 -22.68
N THR A 543 -31.26 30.35 -23.60
CA THR A 543 -31.63 30.87 -24.92
C THR A 543 -31.73 29.77 -25.99
N TYR A 544 -31.25 28.56 -25.69
CA TYR A 544 -31.28 27.41 -26.60
C TYR A 544 -32.60 26.62 -26.54
N LEU A 545 -33.36 26.78 -25.46
CA LEU A 545 -34.66 26.13 -25.27
C LEU A 545 -35.80 27.09 -25.60
N SER A 546 -36.83 26.58 -26.28
CA SER A 546 -38.05 27.36 -26.51
C SER A 546 -38.73 27.67 -25.17
N PRO A 547 -39.49 28.79 -25.06
CA PRO A 547 -40.23 29.11 -23.84
C PRO A 547 -41.11 27.97 -23.34
N ARG A 548 -41.77 27.26 -24.27
CA ARG A 548 -42.56 26.07 -23.99
C ARG A 548 -41.71 24.95 -23.37
N LYS A 549 -40.52 24.66 -23.94
CA LYS A 549 -39.68 23.57 -23.43
C LYS A 549 -39.08 23.89 -22.06
N ARG A 550 -38.77 25.16 -21.78
CA ARG A 550 -38.35 25.62 -20.44
C ARG A 550 -39.47 25.42 -19.41
N ALA A 551 -40.70 25.80 -19.75
CA ALA A 551 -41.86 25.59 -18.89
C ALA A 551 -42.12 24.09 -18.65
N GLU A 552 -42.07 23.24 -19.68
CA GLU A 552 -42.22 21.78 -19.55
C GLU A 552 -41.23 21.18 -18.52
N ILE A 553 -39.96 21.59 -18.57
CA ILE A 553 -38.91 21.11 -17.66
C ILE A 553 -39.10 21.67 -16.23
N LEU A 554 -39.34 22.98 -16.08
CA LEU A 554 -39.41 23.63 -14.76
C LEU A 554 -40.72 23.37 -14.02
N GLU A 555 -41.83 23.32 -14.75
CA GLU A 555 -43.20 23.15 -14.24
C GLU A 555 -43.64 21.67 -14.24
N ARG A 556 -42.77 20.75 -14.69
CA ARG A 556 -43.01 19.30 -14.66
C ARG A 556 -44.25 18.89 -15.45
N THR A 557 -44.45 19.45 -16.65
CA THR A 557 -45.55 19.06 -17.55
C THR A 557 -45.01 18.15 -18.68
N ASN A 558 -45.72 17.05 -18.99
CA ASN A 558 -45.28 16.01 -19.95
C ASN A 558 -43.89 15.40 -19.62
N VAL A 559 -43.72 14.89 -18.40
CA VAL A 559 -42.45 14.30 -17.95
C VAL A 559 -42.37 12.81 -18.26
N GLU A 560 -41.24 12.39 -18.86
CA GLU A 560 -40.88 10.97 -19.02
C GLU A 560 -40.19 10.39 -17.76
N CYS A 561 -39.74 11.25 -16.84
CA CYS A 561 -38.99 10.91 -15.63
C CYS A 561 -39.10 12.05 -14.62
N GLU A 562 -38.95 11.75 -13.33
CA GLU A 562 -38.85 12.78 -12.31
C GLU A 562 -37.45 13.42 -12.32
N TYR A 563 -37.39 14.75 -12.26
CA TYR A 563 -36.10 15.47 -12.35
C TYR A 563 -35.32 15.47 -11.04
N ASP A 564 -36.00 15.34 -9.91
CA ASP A 564 -35.38 15.44 -8.58
C ASP A 564 -35.38 14.08 -7.85
N ASP A 565 -35.82 13.02 -8.53
CA ASP A 565 -35.86 11.64 -8.05
C ASP A 565 -35.13 10.75 -9.08
N ASP A 566 -34.20 9.95 -8.60
CA ASP A 566 -33.39 9.03 -9.40
C ASP A 566 -34.04 7.65 -9.54
N GLY A 567 -35.18 7.42 -8.86
CA GLY A 567 -35.91 6.16 -8.85
C GLY A 567 -35.57 5.26 -7.66
N GLY A 568 -34.75 5.72 -6.69
CA GLY A 568 -34.40 4.93 -5.52
C GLY A 568 -33.86 5.76 -4.35
N PHE A 569 -34.57 5.74 -3.22
CA PHE A 569 -34.11 6.41 -1.99
C PHE A 569 -32.92 5.69 -1.31
N LEU A 570 -32.72 4.42 -1.64
CA LEU A 570 -31.66 3.54 -1.16
C LEU A 570 -31.22 2.67 -2.35
N THR A 571 -30.65 1.48 -2.13
CA THR A 571 -30.33 0.59 -3.25
C THR A 571 -31.55 0.25 -4.10
N VAL A 572 -31.33 0.09 -5.40
CA VAL A 572 -32.28 -0.45 -6.37
C VAL A 572 -31.77 -1.78 -6.91
N GLN A 573 -32.55 -2.46 -7.75
CA GLN A 573 -32.13 -3.70 -8.41
C GLN A 573 -30.76 -3.54 -9.09
N ALA A 574 -29.92 -4.57 -9.01
CA ALA A 574 -28.52 -4.47 -9.38
C ALA A 574 -28.31 -4.28 -10.90
N ASP A 575 -29.31 -4.61 -11.71
CA ASP A 575 -29.42 -4.39 -13.17
C ASP A 575 -30.31 -3.18 -13.53
N ALA A 576 -30.65 -2.33 -12.56
CA ALA A 576 -31.34 -1.07 -12.84
C ALA A 576 -30.51 -0.13 -13.72
N TYR A 577 -31.19 0.79 -14.40
CA TYR A 577 -30.63 1.71 -15.40
C TYR A 577 -30.04 0.98 -16.62
N TYR A 578 -29.32 1.70 -17.48
CA TYR A 578 -28.72 1.14 -18.67
C TYR A 578 -27.30 0.64 -18.39
N PRO A 579 -26.90 -0.50 -18.97
CA PRO A 579 -25.52 -0.92 -18.91
C PRO A 579 -24.64 0.00 -19.76
N ASN A 580 -23.34 0.05 -19.45
CA ASN A 580 -22.37 0.66 -20.35
C ASN A 580 -22.09 -0.24 -21.57
N ASP A 581 -21.23 0.21 -22.49
CA ASP A 581 -20.99 -0.54 -23.75
C ASP A 581 -20.25 -1.88 -23.54
N TYR A 582 -19.80 -2.20 -22.31
CA TYR A 582 -19.29 -3.51 -21.91
C TYR A 582 -20.34 -4.40 -21.23
N GLY A 583 -21.61 -3.97 -21.17
CA GLY A 583 -22.68 -4.73 -20.51
C GLY A 583 -22.71 -4.58 -18.99
N LEU A 584 -21.98 -3.62 -18.42
CA LEU A 584 -21.88 -3.46 -16.97
C LEU A 584 -22.90 -2.42 -16.47
N TYR A 585 -23.79 -2.84 -15.58
CA TYR A 585 -24.81 -2.02 -14.94
C TYR A 585 -24.25 -1.33 -13.70
N ASN A 586 -24.82 -0.18 -13.32
CA ASN A 586 -24.55 0.48 -12.04
C ASN A 586 -23.05 0.61 -11.68
N MET A 587 -22.21 0.92 -12.67
CA MET A 587 -20.79 1.28 -12.44
C MET A 587 -20.63 2.68 -11.84
N ALA A 588 -21.72 3.45 -11.77
CA ALA A 588 -21.81 4.75 -11.12
C ALA A 588 -23.11 4.79 -10.29
N GLY A 589 -22.96 4.85 -8.97
CA GLY A 589 -24.08 4.89 -8.03
C GLY A 589 -24.60 3.50 -7.62
N ASN A 590 -25.81 3.48 -7.06
CA ASN A 590 -26.44 2.34 -6.41
C ASN A 590 -25.62 1.86 -5.21
N ALA A 591 -24.70 0.91 -5.38
CA ALA A 591 -23.76 0.50 -4.34
C ALA A 591 -22.33 0.75 -4.83
N ALA A 592 -21.54 1.43 -3.99
CA ALA A 592 -20.11 1.55 -4.24
C ALA A 592 -19.49 0.15 -4.18
N THR A 593 -18.55 -0.13 -5.08
CA THR A 593 -17.93 -1.45 -5.19
C THR A 593 -16.61 -1.47 -4.44
N MET A 594 -16.42 -2.44 -3.55
CA MET A 594 -15.10 -2.72 -2.93
C MET A 594 -14.05 -2.98 -4.00
N VAL A 595 -12.91 -2.28 -3.91
CA VAL A 595 -11.74 -2.48 -4.77
C VAL A 595 -10.50 -2.68 -3.89
N HIS A 596 -9.42 -3.22 -4.44
CA HIS A 596 -8.14 -3.29 -3.73
C HIS A 596 -7.49 -1.90 -3.65
N PRO A 597 -6.79 -1.58 -2.53
CA PRO A 597 -6.71 -2.36 -1.27
C PRO A 597 -7.94 -2.19 -0.37
N GLU A 598 -8.07 -3.03 0.68
CA GLU A 598 -9.14 -2.95 1.68
C GLU A 598 -9.37 -1.52 2.20
N GLY A 599 -10.65 -1.18 2.42
CA GLY A 599 -11.08 0.17 2.80
C GLY A 599 -11.32 1.09 1.61
N THR A 600 -11.00 0.66 0.39
CA THR A 600 -11.24 1.45 -0.84
C THR A 600 -12.52 1.01 -1.54
N ALA A 601 -13.37 1.97 -1.91
CA ALA A 601 -14.57 1.74 -2.73
C ALA A 601 -14.63 2.67 -3.94
N ALA A 602 -15.11 2.17 -5.08
CA ALA A 602 -15.23 2.90 -6.34
C ALA A 602 -16.69 2.98 -6.83
N GLY A 603 -16.97 3.93 -7.72
CA GLY A 603 -18.29 4.09 -8.37
C GLY A 603 -19.33 4.86 -7.56
N GLY A 604 -19.09 5.06 -6.25
CA GLY A 604 -20.01 5.76 -5.35
C GLY A 604 -21.37 5.04 -5.17
N SER A 605 -22.19 5.53 -4.26
CA SER A 605 -23.41 4.84 -3.82
C SER A 605 -24.62 5.77 -3.78
N TYR A 606 -25.78 5.21 -3.45
CA TYR A 606 -27.02 5.95 -3.14
C TYR A 606 -26.84 6.95 -1.96
N LEU A 607 -25.75 6.88 -1.20
CA LEU A 607 -25.43 7.83 -0.12
C LEU A 607 -24.60 9.03 -0.60
N ASP A 608 -24.06 8.97 -1.82
CA ASP A 608 -23.04 9.89 -2.30
C ASP A 608 -23.57 10.87 -3.37
N PRO A 609 -23.02 12.09 -3.48
CA PRO A 609 -23.38 13.03 -4.53
C PRO A 609 -22.81 12.66 -5.91
N ALA A 610 -23.29 13.33 -6.97
CA ALA A 610 -22.91 13.08 -8.36
C ALA A 610 -21.40 13.20 -8.66
N GLU A 611 -20.64 13.93 -7.84
CA GLU A 611 -19.19 14.02 -7.96
C GLU A 611 -18.51 12.69 -7.62
N ARG A 612 -19.01 11.96 -6.62
CA ARG A 612 -18.40 10.73 -6.11
C ARG A 612 -18.66 9.51 -6.98
N ILE A 613 -19.71 9.55 -7.80
CA ILE A 613 -20.04 8.47 -8.75
C ILE A 613 -19.32 8.59 -10.10
N LYS A 614 -18.43 9.60 -10.26
CA LYS A 614 -17.65 9.74 -11.48
C LYS A 614 -16.67 8.59 -11.66
N VAL A 615 -16.43 8.23 -12.91
CA VAL A 615 -15.42 7.23 -13.28
C VAL A 615 -14.05 7.62 -12.73
N GLY A 616 -13.37 6.66 -12.10
CA GLY A 616 -12.09 6.85 -11.43
C GLY A 616 -12.20 7.34 -9.98
N SER A 617 -13.33 7.94 -9.57
CA SER A 617 -13.53 8.38 -8.19
C SER A 617 -13.47 7.19 -7.22
N THR A 618 -12.64 7.33 -6.16
CA THR A 618 -12.53 6.37 -5.08
C THR A 618 -12.76 7.04 -3.73
N GLN A 619 -13.17 6.24 -2.76
CA GLN A 619 -13.45 6.66 -1.39
C GLN A 619 -12.77 5.72 -0.41
N GLN A 620 -12.20 6.28 0.66
CA GLN A 620 -11.72 5.52 1.81
C GLN A 620 -12.84 5.45 2.84
N LEU A 621 -13.33 4.25 3.11
CA LEU A 621 -14.47 3.99 3.98
C LEU A 621 -14.15 2.83 4.92
N ALA A 622 -14.55 2.95 6.19
CA ALA A 622 -14.53 1.83 7.11
C ALA A 622 -15.59 0.81 6.67
N LEU A 623 -15.19 -0.47 6.54
CA LEU A 623 -16.09 -1.57 6.21
C LEU A 623 -16.41 -2.36 7.49
N PRO A 624 -17.63 -2.91 7.63
CA PRO A 624 -18.77 -2.85 6.70
C PRO A 624 -19.42 -1.46 6.60
N HIS A 625 -19.95 -1.12 5.40
CA HIS A 625 -20.61 0.17 5.15
C HIS A 625 -21.94 0.01 4.40
N PRO A 626 -23.02 0.74 4.77
CA PRO A 626 -24.36 0.54 4.20
C PRO A 626 -24.50 0.89 2.71
N GLY A 627 -23.62 1.75 2.19
CA GLY A 627 -23.55 2.08 0.76
C GLY A 627 -22.55 1.26 -0.04
N VAL A 628 -21.84 0.29 0.56
CA VAL A 628 -20.75 -0.44 -0.11
C VAL A 628 -21.12 -1.92 -0.23
N GLY A 629 -21.11 -2.40 -1.48
CA GLY A 629 -21.19 -3.80 -1.87
C GLY A 629 -19.95 -4.22 -2.64
N PHE A 630 -20.05 -5.26 -3.46
CA PHE A 630 -18.90 -5.75 -4.23
C PHE A 630 -19.30 -6.38 -5.57
N ARG A 631 -18.29 -6.51 -6.43
CA ARG A 631 -18.36 -7.09 -7.78
C ARG A 631 -17.05 -7.80 -8.05
N LEU A 632 -17.12 -8.90 -8.79
CA LEU A 632 -15.96 -9.74 -9.05
C LEU A 632 -15.47 -9.63 -10.49
N ILE A 633 -14.17 -9.85 -10.66
CA ILE A 633 -13.53 -10.23 -11.91
C ILE A 633 -13.41 -11.75 -11.92
N MET A 634 -13.78 -12.38 -13.03
CA MET A 634 -13.53 -13.79 -13.34
C MET A 634 -12.31 -13.90 -14.26
N MET A 635 -11.38 -14.80 -13.91
CA MET A 635 -10.19 -15.07 -14.71
C MET A 635 -9.96 -16.56 -14.83
N TYR A 636 -9.57 -17.02 -16.02
CA TYR A 636 -9.11 -18.39 -16.21
C TYR A 636 -7.75 -18.62 -15.54
N VAL A 637 -7.53 -19.82 -15.00
CA VAL A 637 -6.35 -20.19 -14.18
C VAL A 637 -5.32 -21.01 -14.97
N ASP A 638 -5.71 -21.54 -16.13
CA ASP A 638 -4.95 -22.46 -16.98
C ASP A 638 -4.20 -21.80 -18.14
#